data_AF-A0A7C2BPW3-F1
#
_entry.id   AF-A0A7C2BPW3-F1
#
_cell.length_a   1.000
_cell.length_b   1.000
_cell.length_c   1.000
_cell.angle_alpha   90.00
_cell.angle_beta   90.00
_cell.angle_gamma   90.00
#
_symmetry.space_group_name_H-M   'P 1'
#
loop_
_entity.id
_entity.type
_entity.pdbx_description
1 polymer ?
#
loop_
_entity_poly.entity_id
_entity_poly.type
_entity_poly.pdbx_seq_one_letter_code
_entity_poly.pdbx_strand_id
1 'polypeptide(L)'
;MFKVKKLLVSAVFVVCILDSTLAGSNGIVRFANDGSNVIVKVDGISSFQGSSSAVYSQSGKTHSIGISDLDMIGKVRNAIADTPFGNASVSEATFGSKDSPFEYTLTLKNMESFKAFTVQAVFHNRSDSDINLASFDLIDTRKASGGVFKVANTDDWLVTSLMKNFSAVSLTEASKSMGEAAMIYHRNGNGFLVGPVGPAEAYTRVQAVKKAILATVKMDKVLVPAGQSRRSEEMLFIFEEPAVATDIWTRWVAVTHGARTHRDSVYGWCSWYDRTTNIDEKHVSNITKVIGDNEDIFGKGVIQIDDGYQRMDGDWSANDKFPSGMAAVAKRIRDIGCMPGVWFAPLMINPDHPWVKENPDAIRRNAKGIDSFMNPNAFHPAGAKWINPSHPESKKFLANIIGDARRRGFGYIKIDFNGIGRQFVDPTKTRLQAFRELYQTYREAAGEEMYILSCLGGPERGAIGYVDASRIAMDSHPAHFQGCLSKVLRTQIFHGVWWSANDPDVSYLAEKLKSRNLEPTPEGVGMWRTWHSVVALVGGTAMVSEPLDAPDAKQLWRNYSIMRPASAEPAKLLTLGVSANNEIFGFAAKRPYGDFAVYNLYNSTKKPMDITLDFSQAKLPSGVKCAVFDFWDNRFVGFATDKYCAVKVSPLSSKLLRFTPVDRADTGSPILIGSNLHLSMGATEIRNLSVTKSKVTIELTNAGAKDGSLTFYSVRPLKALGSNGCNVTSVEKKGDNIWQVNISDRKWAKEQTITLLVK
;
A
#
# COMPACT_ATOMS: atom_id res chain seq x y z
N MET A 1 1.57 17.05 15.53
CA MET A 1 1.31 18.13 14.55
C MET A 1 2.60 18.88 14.28
N PHE A 2 3.33 18.49 13.23
CA PHE A 2 4.42 19.33 12.69
C PHE A 2 3.86 20.02 11.43
N LYS A 3 3.82 21.35 11.43
CA LYS A 3 3.42 22.16 10.26
C LYS A 3 4.45 21.95 9.16
N VAL A 4 4.10 21.18 8.13
CA VAL A 4 4.88 21.08 6.90
C VAL A 4 4.66 22.38 6.11
N LYS A 5 5.64 23.27 6.12
CA LYS A 5 5.70 24.37 5.15
C LYS A 5 5.92 23.74 3.77
N LYS A 6 5.05 24.07 2.80
CA LYS A 6 5.28 23.81 1.37
C LYS A 6 6.53 24.58 0.95
N LEU A 7 7.70 23.95 0.98
CA LEU A 7 8.85 24.40 0.18
C LEU A 7 8.73 23.72 -1.19
N LEU A 8 8.62 24.52 -2.25
CA LEU A 8 9.07 24.08 -3.57
C LEU A 8 10.58 23.85 -3.44
N VAL A 9 11.02 22.60 -3.29
CA VAL A 9 12.43 22.25 -3.31
C VAL A 9 12.86 22.17 -4.78
N SER A 10 13.32 23.28 -5.33
CA SER A 10 14.35 23.23 -6.37
C SER A 10 15.60 22.70 -5.68
N ALA A 11 15.99 21.47 -5.97
CA ALA A 11 17.17 20.83 -5.38
C ALA A 11 18.45 21.54 -5.86
N VAL A 12 18.85 22.59 -5.15
CA VAL A 12 20.18 23.18 -5.26
C VAL A 12 21.07 22.47 -4.23
N PHE A 13 21.97 21.62 -4.72
CA PHE A 13 23.04 21.02 -3.91
C PHE A 13 23.99 22.14 -3.46
N VAL A 14 24.00 22.47 -2.18
CA VAL A 14 25.08 23.27 -1.59
C VAL A 14 26.10 22.28 -1.04
N VAL A 15 27.19 22.06 -1.78
CA VAL A 15 28.36 21.30 -1.31
C VAL A 15 29.26 22.27 -0.57
N CYS A 16 29.24 22.24 0.77
CA CYS A 16 30.25 22.93 1.57
C CYS A 16 31.50 22.04 1.61
N ILE A 17 32.58 22.48 0.95
CA ILE A 17 33.89 21.83 1.01
C ILE A 17 34.59 22.28 2.30
N LEU A 18 34.80 21.36 3.24
CA LEU A 18 35.63 21.58 4.42
C LEU A 18 36.88 20.71 4.30
N ASP A 19 38.05 21.34 4.35
CA ASP A 19 39.35 20.67 4.24
C ASP A 19 39.84 20.16 5.60
N SER A 20 40.11 18.85 5.62
CA SER A 20 40.96 18.07 6.54
C SER A 20 40.57 17.87 8.03
N THR A 21 40.71 16.59 8.43
CA THR A 21 40.69 16.01 9.79
C THR A 21 39.35 15.60 10.43
N LEU A 22 38.61 14.70 9.76
CA LEU A 22 37.72 13.74 10.43
C LEU A 22 38.29 12.32 10.28
N ALA A 23 39.37 12.05 11.03
CA ALA A 23 39.76 10.69 11.33
C ALA A 23 38.78 10.15 12.39
N GLY A 24 37.75 9.44 11.93
CA GLY A 24 36.79 8.75 12.80
C GLY A 24 35.34 8.92 12.39
N SER A 25 34.95 8.57 11.15
CA SER A 25 33.52 8.36 10.90
C SER A 25 33.14 6.98 11.45
N ASN A 26 32.33 6.97 12.51
CA ASN A 26 31.60 5.79 13.02
C ASN A 26 30.53 5.29 12.03
N GLY A 27 30.73 5.52 10.72
CA GLY A 27 29.83 5.13 9.66
C GLY A 27 29.82 3.62 9.47
N ILE A 28 28.65 3.07 9.16
CA ILE A 28 28.49 1.64 8.90
C ILE A 28 28.96 1.24 7.50
N VAL A 29 29.22 2.19 6.60
CA VAL A 29 29.72 1.94 5.25
C VAL A 29 30.95 2.80 4.91
N ARG A 30 31.88 2.22 4.14
CA ARG A 30 33.07 2.90 3.61
C ARG A 30 33.62 2.23 2.35
N PHE A 31 34.48 2.93 1.63
CA PHE A 31 35.34 2.29 0.62
C PHE A 31 36.41 1.41 1.29
N ALA A 32 36.76 0.31 0.63
CA ALA A 32 37.97 -0.44 0.92
C ALA A 32 39.21 0.43 0.67
N ASN A 33 40.34 0.10 1.31
CA ASN A 33 41.53 0.96 1.26
C ASN A 33 42.14 1.04 -0.15
N ASP A 34 41.96 -0.01 -0.95
CA ASP A 34 42.34 -0.11 -2.36
C ASP A 34 41.24 0.41 -3.30
N GLY A 35 40.09 0.85 -2.78
CA GLY A 35 38.94 1.31 -3.56
C GLY A 35 38.12 0.22 -4.25
N SER A 36 38.54 -1.05 -4.17
CA SER A 36 38.00 -2.14 -4.99
C SER A 36 36.58 -2.57 -4.59
N ASN A 37 36.15 -2.21 -3.38
CA ASN A 37 34.89 -2.64 -2.79
C ASN A 37 34.29 -1.60 -1.84
N VAL A 38 32.99 -1.72 -1.61
CA VAL A 38 32.27 -1.07 -0.51
C VAL A 38 32.15 -2.07 0.65
N ILE A 39 32.57 -1.66 1.85
CA ILE A 39 32.54 -2.48 3.06
C ILE A 39 31.46 -1.95 3.99
N VAL A 40 30.56 -2.83 4.41
CA VAL A 40 29.52 -2.54 5.41
C VAL A 40 29.83 -3.31 6.70
N LYS A 41 29.80 -2.61 7.83
CA LYS A 41 30.03 -3.18 9.18
C LYS A 41 28.81 -2.93 10.06
N VAL A 42 28.11 -4.01 10.39
CA VAL A 42 26.92 -4.00 11.25
C VAL A 42 26.85 -5.31 12.04
N ASP A 43 26.23 -5.27 13.21
CA ASP A 43 26.09 -6.44 14.06
C ASP A 43 25.21 -7.52 13.40
N GLY A 44 25.52 -8.79 13.67
CA GLY A 44 24.77 -9.94 13.12
C GLY A 44 25.14 -10.33 11.68
N ILE A 45 25.89 -9.51 10.95
CA ILE A 45 26.39 -9.82 9.61
C ILE A 45 27.92 -9.92 9.66
N SER A 46 28.46 -11.14 9.49
CA SER A 46 29.89 -11.40 9.68
C SER A 46 30.75 -10.89 8.51
N SER A 47 30.18 -10.75 7.32
CA SER A 47 30.85 -10.10 6.20
C SER A 47 29.83 -9.51 5.24
N PHE A 48 30.00 -8.23 4.91
CA PHE A 48 29.24 -7.55 3.86
C PHE A 48 30.20 -6.66 3.08
N GLN A 49 30.54 -7.12 1.88
CA GLN A 49 31.36 -6.41 0.91
C GLN A 49 30.67 -6.51 -0.45
N GLY A 50 30.55 -5.38 -1.15
CA GLY A 50 29.97 -5.35 -2.49
C GLY A 50 30.83 -4.54 -3.44
N SER A 51 30.92 -4.98 -4.68
CA SER A 51 31.42 -4.16 -5.76
C SER A 51 30.29 -3.33 -6.38
N SER A 52 30.66 -2.36 -7.19
CA SER A 52 29.72 -1.49 -7.88
C SER A 52 30.14 -1.23 -9.33
N SER A 53 29.19 -1.27 -10.26
CA SER A 53 29.45 -1.09 -11.69
C SER A 53 28.28 -0.48 -12.45
N ALA A 54 28.56 -0.02 -13.67
CA ALA A 54 27.59 0.34 -14.70
C ALA A 54 27.69 -0.63 -15.87
N VAL A 55 26.54 -1.10 -16.35
CA VAL A 55 26.43 -1.94 -17.54
C VAL A 55 25.87 -1.09 -18.67
N TYR A 56 26.59 -1.03 -19.79
CA TYR A 56 26.22 -0.25 -20.96
C TYR A 56 26.44 -1.04 -22.25
N SER A 57 25.91 -0.53 -23.35
CA SER A 57 26.17 -1.08 -24.68
C SER A 57 26.57 0.01 -25.66
N GLN A 58 27.54 -0.34 -26.49
CA GLN A 58 28.12 0.50 -27.54
C GLN A 58 28.34 -0.40 -28.76
N SER A 59 27.94 0.05 -29.95
CA SER A 59 28.09 -0.71 -31.20
C SER A 59 27.58 -2.17 -31.13
N GLY A 60 26.47 -2.39 -30.42
CA GLY A 60 25.84 -3.71 -30.27
C GLY A 60 26.49 -4.66 -29.26
N LYS A 61 27.62 -4.29 -28.65
CA LYS A 61 28.30 -5.07 -27.61
C LYS A 61 27.95 -4.56 -26.22
N THR A 62 27.89 -5.47 -25.23
CA THR A 62 27.62 -5.13 -23.82
C THR A 62 28.93 -5.08 -23.06
N HIS A 63 29.11 -4.03 -22.27
CA HIS A 63 30.29 -3.74 -21.47
C HIS A 63 29.88 -3.48 -20.02
N SER A 64 30.81 -3.68 -19.10
CA SER A 64 30.70 -3.28 -17.70
C SER A 64 31.91 -2.45 -17.33
N ILE A 65 31.71 -1.45 -16.49
CA ILE A 65 32.78 -0.65 -15.91
C ILE A 65 32.42 -0.33 -14.47
N GLY A 66 33.35 -0.49 -13.54
CA GLY A 66 33.07 -0.33 -12.13
C GLY A 66 34.32 -0.18 -11.29
N ILE A 67 34.12 -0.12 -9.98
CA ILE A 67 35.18 0.15 -9.00
C ILE A 67 36.23 -0.96 -8.91
N SER A 68 35.92 -2.17 -9.41
CA SER A 68 36.87 -3.29 -9.47
C SER A 68 37.78 -3.26 -10.70
N ASP A 69 37.34 -2.57 -11.77
CA ASP A 69 37.98 -2.60 -13.08
C ASP A 69 38.79 -1.32 -13.35
N LEU A 70 38.66 -0.33 -12.47
CA LEU A 70 39.17 1.03 -12.64
C LEU A 70 39.99 1.47 -11.43
N ASP A 71 40.91 2.39 -11.67
CA ASP A 71 41.67 3.04 -10.62
C ASP A 71 40.89 4.22 -10.03
N MET A 72 41.03 4.43 -8.73
CA MET A 72 40.49 5.63 -8.08
C MET A 72 41.25 6.88 -8.55
N ILE A 73 40.51 7.87 -9.07
CA ILE A 73 41.04 9.16 -9.49
C ILE A 73 41.06 10.10 -8.29
N GLY A 74 42.26 10.46 -7.85
CA GLY A 74 42.44 11.39 -6.73
C GLY A 74 42.11 10.77 -5.38
N LYS A 75 41.71 11.61 -4.41
CA LYS A 75 41.34 11.19 -3.06
C LYS A 75 39.82 11.16 -2.91
N VAL A 76 39.32 10.28 -2.03
CA VAL A 76 37.92 10.27 -1.59
C VAL A 76 37.55 11.65 -1.06
N ARG A 77 36.52 12.26 -1.66
CA ARG A 77 35.96 13.54 -1.23
C ARG A 77 35.01 13.29 -0.08
N ASN A 78 35.10 14.11 0.97
CA ASN A 78 34.20 14.02 2.12
C ASN A 78 33.40 15.32 2.24
N ALA A 79 32.12 15.18 2.58
CA ALA A 79 31.21 16.31 2.77
C ALA A 79 30.11 15.91 3.77
N ILE A 80 29.22 16.84 4.08
CA ILE A 80 27.96 16.58 4.77
C ILE A 80 26.83 16.92 3.80
N ALA A 81 25.80 16.09 3.74
CA ALA A 81 24.60 16.34 2.97
C ALA A 81 23.35 16.27 3.83
N ASP A 82 22.41 17.16 3.56
CA ASP A 82 21.08 17.11 4.16
C ASP A 82 20.23 16.03 3.48
N THR A 83 19.53 15.24 4.28
CA THR A 83 18.52 14.30 3.82
C THR A 83 17.17 14.60 4.46
N PRO A 84 16.06 14.05 3.94
CA PRO A 84 14.75 14.19 4.59
C PRO A 84 14.69 13.70 6.05
N PHE A 85 15.67 12.92 6.51
CA PHE A 85 15.72 12.35 7.86
C PHE A 85 16.98 12.77 8.65
N GLY A 86 17.59 13.89 8.28
CA GLY A 86 18.76 14.44 8.99
C GLY A 86 20.04 14.39 8.16
N ASN A 87 21.14 14.77 8.78
CA ASN A 87 22.43 14.89 8.12
C ASN A 87 23.01 13.50 7.81
N ALA A 88 23.77 13.46 6.72
CA ALA A 88 24.56 12.31 6.35
C ALA A 88 26.00 12.73 6.01
N SER A 89 26.96 11.99 6.57
CA SER A 89 28.37 12.10 6.18
C SER A 89 28.57 11.44 4.82
N VAL A 90 29.08 12.19 3.85
CA VAL A 90 29.26 11.77 2.46
C VAL A 90 30.70 11.39 2.21
N SER A 91 30.92 10.24 1.55
CA SER A 91 32.18 9.86 0.94
C SER A 91 31.96 9.58 -0.54
N GLU A 92 32.68 10.28 -1.40
CA GLU A 92 32.56 10.19 -2.86
C GLU A 92 33.90 9.87 -3.51
N ALA A 93 33.92 8.93 -4.43
CA ALA A 93 35.11 8.54 -5.19
C ALA A 93 34.77 8.43 -6.67
N THR A 94 35.64 9.00 -7.51
CA THR A 94 35.58 8.85 -8.97
C THR A 94 36.64 7.85 -9.40
N PHE A 95 36.31 7.01 -10.36
CA PHE A 95 37.14 5.94 -10.87
C PHE A 95 37.27 6.10 -12.39
N GLY A 96 38.44 5.79 -12.92
CA GLY A 96 38.70 5.79 -14.36
C GLY A 96 40.03 5.11 -14.70
N SER A 97 40.35 5.07 -15.98
CA SER A 97 41.60 4.50 -16.49
C SER A 97 42.04 5.28 -17.73
N LYS A 98 43.35 5.28 -18.02
CA LYS A 98 43.89 5.89 -19.24
C LYS A 98 43.41 5.18 -20.51
N ASP A 99 43.04 3.90 -20.39
CA ASP A 99 42.64 3.05 -21.51
C ASP A 99 41.11 3.05 -21.76
N SER A 100 40.36 3.86 -21.00
CA SER A 100 38.90 3.92 -21.08
C SER A 100 38.41 5.38 -21.10
N PRO A 101 37.57 5.78 -22.08
CA PRO A 101 36.97 7.11 -22.11
C PRO A 101 35.74 7.23 -21.19
N PHE A 102 35.62 6.36 -20.18
CA PHE A 102 34.49 6.31 -19.28
C PHE A 102 34.98 6.42 -17.84
N GLU A 103 34.27 7.24 -17.05
CA GLU A 103 34.51 7.36 -15.62
C GLU A 103 33.26 6.94 -14.85
N TYR A 104 33.48 6.56 -13.60
CA TYR A 104 32.42 6.10 -12.70
C TYR A 104 32.57 6.79 -11.36
N THR A 105 31.55 7.49 -10.89
CA THR A 105 31.55 8.08 -9.54
C THR A 105 30.59 7.32 -8.65
N LEU A 106 31.04 6.94 -7.46
CA LEU A 106 30.20 6.32 -6.43
C LEU A 106 30.16 7.23 -5.20
N THR A 107 28.95 7.49 -4.71
CA THR A 107 28.70 8.32 -3.53
C THR A 107 28.05 7.45 -2.45
N LEU A 108 28.67 7.41 -1.28
CA LEU A 108 28.16 6.76 -0.07
C LEU A 108 27.75 7.84 0.93
N LYS A 109 26.53 7.77 1.48
CA LYS A 109 26.08 8.68 2.54
C LYS A 109 25.75 7.89 3.80
N ASN A 110 26.53 8.06 4.86
CA ASN A 110 26.29 7.46 6.17
C ASN A 110 25.31 8.33 6.97
N MET A 111 24.18 7.77 7.39
CA MET A 111 23.19 8.48 8.20
C MET A 111 23.71 8.68 9.64
N GLU A 112 23.54 9.89 10.18
CA GLU A 112 24.00 10.20 11.55
C GLU A 112 22.99 9.77 12.63
N SER A 113 21.70 9.77 12.28
CA SER A 113 20.60 9.61 13.25
C SER A 113 20.08 8.17 13.42
N PHE A 114 20.48 7.24 12.55
CA PHE A 114 20.06 5.84 12.59
C PHE A 114 21.03 4.98 11.77
N LYS A 115 21.00 3.66 11.99
CA LYS A 115 21.90 2.69 11.34
C LYS A 115 21.51 2.50 9.88
N ALA A 116 21.93 3.40 9.01
CA ALA A 116 21.67 3.30 7.58
C ALA A 116 22.74 4.00 6.74
N PHE A 117 22.77 3.65 5.46
CA PHE A 117 23.49 4.40 4.45
C PHE A 117 22.73 4.43 3.13
N THR A 118 23.00 5.42 2.30
CA THR A 118 22.58 5.43 0.91
C THR A 118 23.77 5.27 -0.03
N VAL A 119 23.50 4.74 -1.22
CA VAL A 119 24.46 4.59 -2.31
C VAL A 119 23.84 5.12 -3.61
N GLN A 120 24.62 5.90 -4.35
CA GLN A 120 24.25 6.41 -5.67
C GLN A 120 25.48 6.44 -6.57
N ALA A 121 25.28 6.18 -7.86
CA ALA A 121 26.36 6.21 -8.84
C ALA A 121 26.10 7.22 -9.96
N VAL A 122 27.16 7.68 -10.60
CA VAL A 122 27.13 8.46 -11.84
C VAL A 122 28.05 7.80 -12.86
N PHE A 123 27.51 7.49 -14.03
CA PHE A 123 28.28 7.08 -15.20
C PHE A 123 28.63 8.31 -16.02
N HIS A 124 29.89 8.47 -16.37
CA HIS A 124 30.37 9.59 -17.19
C HIS A 124 30.80 9.09 -18.56
N ASN A 125 30.05 9.45 -19.61
CA ASN A 125 30.45 9.22 -20.99
C ASN A 125 31.43 10.33 -21.40
N ARG A 126 32.74 10.09 -21.31
CA ARG A 126 33.77 11.02 -21.80
C ARG A 126 34.22 10.68 -23.23
N SER A 127 33.54 9.75 -23.90
CA SER A 127 33.79 9.42 -25.30
C SER A 127 33.14 10.42 -26.24
N ASP A 128 33.45 10.27 -27.52
CA ASP A 128 32.91 11.02 -28.65
C ASP A 128 31.65 10.38 -29.26
N SER A 129 31.11 9.32 -28.65
CA SER A 129 29.96 8.59 -29.17
C SER A 129 28.89 8.35 -28.11
N ASP A 130 27.64 8.25 -28.57
CA ASP A 130 26.52 7.94 -27.70
C ASP A 130 26.56 6.47 -27.27
N ILE A 131 26.12 6.21 -26.04
CA ILE A 131 26.03 4.86 -25.47
C ILE A 131 24.63 4.61 -24.91
N ASN A 132 24.24 3.34 -24.80
CA ASN A 132 22.99 2.94 -24.15
C ASN A 132 23.28 2.32 -22.78
N LEU A 133 22.92 3.03 -21.72
CA LEU A 133 23.15 2.61 -20.33
C LEU A 133 22.03 1.69 -19.85
N ALA A 134 22.37 0.43 -19.57
CA ALA A 134 21.40 -0.60 -19.21
C ALA A 134 21.06 -0.60 -17.71
N SER A 135 22.08 -0.49 -16.86
CA SER A 135 21.90 -0.54 -15.40
C SER A 135 23.11 -0.05 -14.62
N PHE A 136 22.89 0.22 -13.34
CA PHE A 136 23.94 0.26 -12.32
C PHE A 136 23.74 -0.92 -11.37
N ASP A 137 24.77 -1.70 -11.11
CA ASP A 137 24.79 -2.62 -9.97
C ASP A 137 25.46 -1.86 -8.82
N LEU A 138 24.66 -1.28 -7.92
CA LEU A 138 25.16 -0.40 -6.85
C LEU A 138 25.87 -1.17 -5.75
N ILE A 139 25.36 -2.36 -5.43
CA ILE A 139 25.98 -3.29 -4.49
C ILE A 139 25.79 -4.70 -5.04
N ASP A 140 26.88 -5.36 -5.41
CA ASP A 140 26.92 -6.75 -5.82
C ASP A 140 27.82 -7.57 -4.89
N THR A 141 27.23 -8.41 -4.05
CA THR A 141 27.99 -9.23 -3.09
C THR A 141 28.34 -10.61 -3.65
N ARG A 142 28.18 -10.86 -4.95
CA ARG A 142 28.55 -12.14 -5.56
C ARG A 142 30.06 -12.26 -5.61
N LYS A 143 30.57 -13.45 -5.28
CA LYS A 143 32.01 -13.78 -5.34
C LYS A 143 32.63 -13.49 -6.72
N ALA A 144 31.89 -13.75 -7.80
CA ALA A 144 32.33 -13.49 -9.16
C ALA A 144 32.62 -12.00 -9.45
N SER A 145 32.01 -11.10 -8.68
CA SER A 145 32.18 -9.66 -8.78
C SER A 145 33.12 -9.11 -7.69
N GLY A 146 33.83 -9.97 -6.95
CA GLY A 146 34.68 -9.58 -5.82
C GLY A 146 33.95 -9.39 -4.48
N GLY A 147 32.62 -9.52 -4.46
CA GLY A 147 31.81 -9.29 -3.27
C GLY A 147 31.68 -10.49 -2.33
N VAL A 148 31.25 -10.23 -1.09
CA VAL A 148 31.04 -11.22 -0.03
C VAL A 148 29.83 -10.84 0.82
N PHE A 149 28.89 -11.77 1.02
CA PHE A 149 27.84 -11.64 2.03
C PHE A 149 27.78 -12.92 2.89
N LYS A 150 27.90 -12.78 4.22
CA LYS A 150 27.92 -13.89 5.16
C LYS A 150 27.12 -13.55 6.42
N VAL A 151 26.24 -14.48 6.78
CA VAL A 151 25.45 -14.47 8.02
C VAL A 151 25.46 -15.86 8.63
N ALA A 152 25.19 -15.96 9.93
CA ALA A 152 24.98 -17.25 10.59
C ALA A 152 23.62 -17.84 10.20
N ASN A 153 23.56 -19.15 10.04
CA ASN A 153 22.38 -19.96 9.71
C ASN A 153 21.40 -19.31 8.72
N THR A 154 21.63 -19.45 7.42
CA THR A 154 20.83 -18.78 6.37
C THR A 154 19.34 -19.17 6.36
N ASP A 155 18.93 -20.24 7.05
CA ASP A 155 17.52 -20.63 7.18
C ASP A 155 16.73 -19.76 8.17
N ASP A 156 17.43 -19.07 9.07
CA ASP A 156 16.83 -18.15 10.04
C ASP A 156 16.67 -16.72 9.48
N TRP A 157 17.21 -16.45 8.30
CA TRP A 157 17.11 -15.17 7.60
C TRP A 157 16.00 -15.23 6.57
N LEU A 158 14.99 -14.38 6.73
CA LEU A 158 13.84 -14.30 5.85
C LEU A 158 14.03 -13.19 4.81
N VAL A 159 13.80 -13.54 3.54
CA VAL A 159 13.79 -12.61 2.41
C VAL A 159 12.33 -12.29 2.05
N THR A 160 11.92 -11.06 2.34
CA THR A 160 10.54 -10.60 2.16
C THR A 160 10.47 -9.49 1.10
N SER A 161 9.69 -9.70 0.03
CA SER A 161 9.46 -8.65 -0.98
C SER A 161 8.38 -7.69 -0.50
N LEU A 162 8.63 -6.39 -0.68
CA LEU A 162 7.63 -5.35 -0.42
C LEU A 162 6.82 -5.00 -1.68
N MET A 163 7.39 -5.23 -2.86
CA MET A 163 6.79 -4.81 -4.14
C MET A 163 6.10 -5.95 -4.90
N LYS A 164 6.61 -7.18 -4.84
CA LYS A 164 6.07 -8.34 -5.58
C LYS A 164 5.17 -9.22 -4.71
N ASN A 165 4.37 -10.07 -5.35
CA ASN A 165 3.54 -11.07 -4.69
C ASN A 165 4.23 -12.43 -4.63
N PHE A 166 5.37 -12.49 -3.94
CA PHE A 166 6.06 -13.74 -3.65
C PHE A 166 5.93 -14.04 -2.17
N SER A 167 5.79 -15.31 -1.79
CA SER A 167 5.94 -15.71 -0.39
C SER A 167 7.31 -15.29 0.12
N ALA A 168 7.38 -14.93 1.41
CA ALA A 168 8.66 -14.79 2.07
C ALA A 168 9.31 -16.18 2.19
N VAL A 169 10.61 -16.25 1.94
CA VAL A 169 11.39 -17.50 1.93
C VAL A 169 12.70 -17.30 2.68
N SER A 170 13.35 -18.37 3.10
CA SER A 170 14.66 -18.24 3.74
C SER A 170 15.72 -17.74 2.74
N LEU A 171 16.81 -17.18 3.25
CA LEU A 171 17.95 -16.76 2.44
C LEU A 171 18.61 -17.95 1.71
N THR A 172 18.50 -19.16 2.26
CA THR A 172 18.91 -20.41 1.59
C THR A 172 18.09 -20.67 0.33
N GLU A 173 16.78 -20.47 0.39
CA GLU A 173 15.83 -20.76 -0.70
C GLU A 173 15.66 -19.60 -1.70
N ALA A 174 16.08 -18.40 -1.31
CA ALA A 174 15.93 -17.20 -2.11
C ALA A 174 16.63 -17.32 -3.48
N SER A 175 15.85 -17.14 -4.54
CA SER A 175 16.28 -17.29 -5.93
C SER A 175 15.65 -16.29 -6.90
N LYS A 176 14.68 -15.49 -6.42
CA LYS A 176 13.88 -14.57 -7.25
C LYS A 176 14.31 -13.11 -7.05
N SER A 177 14.04 -12.29 -8.05
CA SER A 177 14.14 -10.82 -7.94
C SER A 177 12.94 -10.28 -7.18
N MET A 178 13.16 -9.60 -6.06
CA MET A 178 12.11 -9.11 -5.15
C MET A 178 11.44 -7.81 -5.60
N GLY A 179 11.77 -7.30 -6.80
CA GLY A 179 11.30 -5.99 -7.26
C GLY A 179 12.15 -4.88 -6.65
N GLU A 180 11.58 -3.70 -6.45
CA GLU A 180 12.37 -2.51 -6.06
C GLU A 180 12.90 -2.55 -4.63
N ALA A 181 12.19 -3.21 -3.71
CA ALA A 181 12.53 -3.21 -2.30
C ALA A 181 12.31 -4.58 -1.65
N ALA A 182 13.21 -4.93 -0.74
CA ALA A 182 13.14 -6.17 0.03
C ALA A 182 13.66 -5.97 1.46
N MET A 183 13.18 -6.83 2.35
CA MET A 183 13.63 -6.98 3.72
C MET A 183 14.40 -8.31 3.82
N ILE A 184 15.58 -8.27 4.43
CA ILE A 184 16.44 -9.42 4.70
C ILE A 184 16.72 -9.40 6.21
N TYR A 185 15.89 -10.11 6.98
CA TYR A 185 15.93 -10.08 8.44
C TYR A 185 16.02 -11.47 9.02
N HIS A 186 16.85 -11.63 10.04
CA HIS A 186 16.79 -12.75 10.94
C HIS A 186 15.49 -12.69 11.77
N ARG A 187 14.96 -13.85 12.18
CA ARG A 187 13.72 -13.96 12.98
C ARG A 187 13.74 -13.21 14.31
N ASN A 188 14.91 -12.80 14.78
CA ASN A 188 15.07 -12.03 16.02
C ASN A 188 15.02 -10.50 15.82
N GLY A 189 14.82 -10.01 14.59
CA GLY A 189 14.76 -8.57 14.29
C GLY A 189 16.06 -7.98 13.72
N ASN A 190 17.18 -8.69 13.78
CA ASN A 190 18.44 -8.21 13.18
C ASN A 190 18.42 -8.38 11.66
N GLY A 191 18.75 -7.33 10.91
CA GLY A 191 18.85 -7.42 9.46
C GLY A 191 18.82 -6.07 8.79
N PHE A 192 18.29 -6.03 7.56
CA PHE A 192 18.15 -4.78 6.84
C PHE A 192 17.02 -4.76 5.81
N LEU A 193 16.53 -3.57 5.54
CA LEU A 193 15.74 -3.26 4.36
C LEU A 193 16.64 -2.57 3.33
N VAL A 194 16.46 -2.94 2.06
CA VAL A 194 17.05 -2.24 0.91
C VAL A 194 15.97 -1.82 -0.07
N GLY A 195 16.03 -0.58 -0.57
CA GLY A 195 15.06 -0.03 -1.51
C GLY A 195 15.47 1.33 -2.07
N PRO A 196 14.75 1.83 -3.10
CA PRO A 196 15.03 3.15 -3.68
C PRO A 196 14.68 4.27 -2.70
N VAL A 197 15.44 5.36 -2.76
CA VAL A 197 15.18 6.64 -2.12
C VAL A 197 15.63 7.77 -3.06
N GLY A 198 15.41 9.02 -2.67
CA GLY A 198 15.79 10.15 -3.51
C GLY A 198 14.79 10.42 -4.63
N PRO A 199 15.07 11.41 -5.49
CA PRO A 199 14.22 11.75 -6.63
C PRO A 199 14.03 10.55 -7.57
N ALA A 200 12.83 10.42 -8.15
CA ALA A 200 12.47 9.30 -9.01
C ALA A 200 13.22 9.32 -10.35
N GLU A 201 14.32 8.57 -10.42
CA GLU A 201 15.19 8.45 -11.59
C GLU A 201 14.93 7.18 -12.38
N ALA A 202 14.84 6.03 -11.71
CA ALA A 202 14.81 4.73 -12.36
C ALA A 202 14.23 3.65 -11.44
N TYR A 203 13.60 2.64 -12.01
CA TYR A 203 13.17 1.47 -11.24
C TYR A 203 14.38 0.70 -10.70
N THR A 204 14.29 0.16 -9.49
CA THR A 204 15.34 -0.68 -8.92
C THR A 204 14.98 -2.17 -8.97
N ARG A 205 15.96 -3.00 -8.60
CA ARG A 205 15.83 -4.44 -8.43
C ARG A 205 16.72 -4.91 -7.30
N VAL A 206 16.10 -5.55 -6.32
CA VAL A 206 16.79 -6.26 -5.25
C VAL A 206 16.68 -7.76 -5.51
N GLN A 207 17.80 -8.48 -5.42
CA GLN A 207 17.83 -9.93 -5.50
C GLN A 207 18.61 -10.50 -4.33
N ALA A 208 18.10 -11.59 -3.76
CA ALA A 208 18.86 -12.50 -2.91
C ALA A 208 18.95 -13.83 -3.67
N VAL A 209 20.14 -14.18 -4.16
CA VAL A 209 20.36 -15.34 -5.03
C VAL A 209 21.66 -16.00 -4.65
N LYS A 210 21.63 -17.33 -4.45
CA LYS A 210 22.82 -18.10 -4.03
C LYS A 210 23.50 -17.49 -2.79
N LYS A 211 22.69 -17.01 -1.84
CA LYS A 211 23.14 -16.36 -0.59
C LYS A 211 23.93 -15.05 -0.81
N ALA A 212 23.84 -14.44 -1.99
CA ALA A 212 24.38 -13.11 -2.29
C ALA A 212 23.26 -12.10 -2.51
N ILE A 213 23.55 -10.84 -2.25
CA ILE A 213 22.66 -9.69 -2.42
C ILE A 213 23.10 -8.89 -3.64
N LEU A 214 22.13 -8.53 -4.47
CA LEU A 214 22.33 -7.64 -5.61
C LEU A 214 21.30 -6.51 -5.58
N ALA A 215 21.78 -5.27 -5.57
CA ALA A 215 20.98 -4.06 -5.66
C ALA A 215 21.29 -3.35 -6.99
N THR A 216 20.38 -3.49 -7.95
CA THR A 216 20.52 -2.92 -9.30
C THR A 216 19.55 -1.75 -9.52
N VAL A 217 20.00 -0.68 -10.17
CA VAL A 217 19.16 0.36 -10.78
C VAL A 217 18.99 0.05 -12.26
N LYS A 218 17.75 -0.04 -12.75
CA LYS A 218 17.43 -0.34 -14.15
C LYS A 218 17.32 0.94 -14.95
N MET A 219 18.35 1.22 -15.73
CA MET A 219 18.40 2.40 -16.59
C MET A 219 17.69 2.17 -17.93
N ASP A 220 17.07 1.01 -18.15
CA ASP A 220 16.21 0.70 -19.31
C ASP A 220 16.86 0.94 -20.69
N LYS A 221 18.20 0.89 -20.78
CA LYS A 221 18.98 1.21 -21.99
C LYS A 221 18.80 2.66 -22.45
N VAL A 222 18.69 3.61 -21.53
CA VAL A 222 18.64 5.03 -21.88
C VAL A 222 19.89 5.46 -22.64
N LEU A 223 19.70 6.36 -23.60
CA LEU A 223 20.77 7.03 -24.30
C LEU A 223 21.52 7.97 -23.35
N VAL A 224 22.84 7.83 -23.28
CA VAL A 224 23.74 8.79 -22.63
C VAL A 224 24.59 9.41 -23.73
N PRO A 225 24.33 10.65 -24.13
CA PRO A 225 25.06 11.27 -25.24
C PRO A 225 26.56 11.39 -24.98
N ALA A 226 27.34 11.52 -26.04
CA ALA A 226 28.76 11.85 -25.97
C ALA A 226 29.02 13.06 -25.04
N GLY A 227 30.03 12.96 -24.18
CA GLY A 227 30.38 14.00 -23.20
C GLY A 227 29.44 14.15 -21.99
N GLN A 228 28.30 13.44 -21.95
CA GLN A 228 27.30 13.60 -20.89
C GLN A 228 27.49 12.61 -19.74
N SER A 229 26.85 12.91 -18.60
CA SER A 229 26.84 12.05 -17.42
C SER A 229 25.41 11.64 -17.05
N ARG A 230 25.25 10.45 -16.49
CA ARG A 230 23.95 9.94 -16.06
C ARG A 230 24.03 9.39 -14.64
N ARG A 231 23.17 9.90 -13.76
CA ARG A 231 23.03 9.41 -12.38
C ARG A 231 22.11 8.20 -12.30
N SER A 232 22.34 7.36 -11.30
CA SER A 232 21.44 6.30 -10.89
C SER A 232 20.33 6.82 -9.98
N GLU A 233 19.27 6.04 -9.79
CA GLU A 233 18.43 6.13 -8.59
C GLU A 233 19.32 5.90 -7.35
N GLU A 234 19.03 6.61 -6.27
CA GLU A 234 19.70 6.39 -4.98
C GLU A 234 19.03 5.22 -4.25
N MET A 235 19.82 4.37 -3.58
CA MET A 235 19.29 3.24 -2.82
C MET A 235 19.70 3.32 -1.35
N LEU A 236 18.75 3.10 -0.46
CA LEU A 236 18.93 3.04 1.00
C LEU A 236 19.17 1.59 1.43
N PHE A 237 20.12 1.40 2.34
CA PHE A 237 20.27 0.22 3.18
C PHE A 237 20.10 0.64 4.63
N ILE A 238 19.07 0.13 5.30
CA ILE A 238 18.73 0.50 6.69
C ILE A 238 18.66 -0.75 7.56
N PHE A 239 19.38 -0.71 8.68
CA PHE A 239 19.65 -1.82 9.60
C PHE A 239 18.94 -1.64 10.96
N GLU A 240 17.86 -0.86 10.96
CA GLU A 240 16.97 -0.70 12.09
C GLU A 240 15.96 -1.86 12.17
N GLU A 241 15.20 -1.94 13.28
CA GLU A 241 14.11 -2.90 13.41
C GLU A 241 13.10 -2.78 12.23
N PRO A 242 12.48 -3.90 11.78
CA PRO A 242 11.59 -3.96 10.62
C PRO A 242 10.55 -2.83 10.52
N ALA A 243 9.90 -2.49 11.63
CA ALA A 243 8.87 -1.45 11.69
C ALA A 243 9.46 -0.04 11.49
N VAL A 244 10.64 0.22 12.06
CA VAL A 244 11.34 1.51 11.93
C VAL A 244 11.89 1.66 10.51
N ALA A 245 12.52 0.60 9.99
CA ALA A 245 13.07 0.56 8.65
C ALA A 245 12.00 0.83 7.57
N THR A 246 10.84 0.20 7.68
CA THR A 246 9.74 0.41 6.72
C THR A 246 9.09 1.78 6.84
N ASP A 247 8.94 2.35 8.04
CA ASP A 247 8.45 3.73 8.24
C ASP A 247 9.38 4.74 7.59
N ILE A 248 10.68 4.68 7.88
CA ILE A 248 11.68 5.61 7.32
C ILE A 248 11.72 5.48 5.79
N TRP A 249 11.83 4.27 5.26
CA TRP A 249 11.92 4.06 3.80
C TRP A 249 10.69 4.59 3.07
N THR A 250 9.49 4.19 3.51
CA THR A 250 8.24 4.61 2.84
C THR A 250 8.05 6.13 2.87
N ARG A 251 8.34 6.77 4.00
CA ARG A 251 8.24 8.23 4.15
C ARG A 251 9.33 8.97 3.38
N TRP A 252 10.53 8.42 3.25
CA TRP A 252 11.58 9.00 2.39
C TRP A 252 11.15 9.02 0.93
N VAL A 253 10.66 7.88 0.43
CA VAL A 253 10.08 7.81 -0.93
C VAL A 253 8.93 8.80 -1.07
N ALA A 254 8.03 8.89 -0.08
CA ALA A 254 6.90 9.82 -0.11
C ALA A 254 7.35 11.29 -0.25
N VAL A 255 8.36 11.72 0.51
CA VAL A 255 8.92 13.08 0.43
C VAL A 255 9.49 13.35 -0.96
N THR A 256 10.32 12.44 -1.48
CA THR A 256 11.04 12.68 -2.73
C THR A 256 10.19 12.51 -3.99
N HIS A 257 9.04 11.84 -3.86
CA HIS A 257 8.08 11.65 -4.96
C HIS A 257 6.91 12.63 -4.90
N GLY A 258 6.81 13.43 -3.83
CA GLY A 258 5.74 14.42 -3.64
C GLY A 258 4.39 13.79 -3.34
N ALA A 259 4.36 12.78 -2.46
CA ALA A 259 3.15 12.01 -2.14
C ALA A 259 1.96 12.91 -1.74
N ARG A 260 0.76 12.47 -2.14
CA ARG A 260 -0.52 13.14 -1.84
C ARG A 260 -1.30 12.30 -0.84
N THR A 261 -1.50 12.82 0.36
CA THR A 261 -2.14 12.11 1.49
C THR A 261 -3.22 12.95 2.18
N HIS A 262 -3.82 13.90 1.47
CA HIS A 262 -4.75 14.89 2.02
C HIS A 262 -6.23 14.56 1.79
N ARG A 263 -6.54 13.50 1.02
CA ARG A 263 -7.92 13.02 0.81
C ARG A 263 -8.28 11.97 1.86
N ASP A 264 -9.56 11.88 2.17
CA ASP A 264 -10.08 10.85 3.04
C ASP A 264 -10.22 9.51 2.32
N SER A 265 -10.20 8.44 3.09
CA SER A 265 -10.58 7.09 2.68
C SER A 265 -12.01 7.05 2.11
N VAL A 266 -12.22 6.26 1.06
CA VAL A 266 -13.54 6.10 0.41
C VAL A 266 -14.16 4.74 0.72
N TYR A 267 -15.47 4.65 0.62
CA TYR A 267 -16.22 3.41 0.74
C TYR A 267 -17.35 3.43 -0.27
N GLY A 268 -17.97 2.28 -0.57
CA GLY A 268 -18.97 2.28 -1.63
C GLY A 268 -19.24 0.92 -2.26
N TRP A 269 -19.75 0.97 -3.47
CA TRP A 269 -20.08 -0.19 -4.29
C TRP A 269 -19.36 -0.12 -5.64
N CYS A 270 -18.89 -1.26 -6.12
CA CYS A 270 -18.26 -1.47 -7.42
C CYS A 270 -19.08 -2.49 -8.21
N SER A 271 -19.25 -2.31 -9.52
CA SER A 271 -20.08 -3.21 -10.34
C SER A 271 -19.35 -4.47 -10.87
N TRP A 272 -18.02 -4.54 -10.74
CA TRP A 272 -17.20 -5.54 -11.45
C TRP A 272 -17.55 -6.99 -11.08
N TYR A 273 -17.56 -7.34 -9.80
CA TYR A 273 -17.79 -8.71 -9.35
C TYR A 273 -19.27 -9.10 -9.25
N ASP A 274 -20.19 -8.16 -9.46
CA ASP A 274 -21.63 -8.45 -9.55
C ASP A 274 -21.97 -9.00 -10.95
N ARG A 275 -21.65 -8.24 -11.99
CA ARG A 275 -22.03 -8.55 -13.37
C ARG A 275 -20.91 -8.54 -14.40
N THR A 276 -19.67 -8.32 -13.98
CA THR A 276 -18.51 -8.13 -14.88
C THR A 276 -18.87 -7.14 -15.99
N THR A 277 -18.77 -7.54 -17.25
CA THR A 277 -19.07 -6.71 -18.42
C THR A 277 -20.56 -6.65 -18.78
N ASN A 278 -21.42 -7.41 -18.09
CA ASN A 278 -22.86 -7.48 -18.34
C ASN A 278 -23.66 -6.42 -17.55
N ILE A 279 -23.00 -5.35 -17.11
CA ILE A 279 -23.67 -4.19 -16.50
C ILE A 279 -24.54 -3.44 -17.51
N ASP A 280 -25.63 -2.86 -17.02
CA ASP A 280 -26.57 -2.04 -17.79
C ASP A 280 -27.11 -0.88 -16.94
N GLU A 281 -27.75 0.10 -17.58
CA GLU A 281 -28.27 1.29 -16.91
C GLU A 281 -29.36 0.99 -15.88
N LYS A 282 -30.19 -0.03 -16.11
CA LYS A 282 -31.28 -0.41 -15.20
C LYS A 282 -30.70 -0.96 -13.89
N HIS A 283 -29.70 -1.83 -13.99
CA HIS A 283 -29.01 -2.39 -12.84
C HIS A 283 -28.33 -1.31 -12.00
N VAL A 284 -27.54 -0.43 -12.62
CA VAL A 284 -26.89 0.68 -11.90
C VAL A 284 -27.93 1.59 -11.24
N SER A 285 -29.06 1.84 -11.90
CA SER A 285 -30.14 2.65 -11.35
C SER A 285 -30.84 1.96 -10.16
N ASN A 286 -31.04 0.64 -10.21
CA ASN A 286 -31.57 -0.14 -9.09
C ASN A 286 -30.65 -0.07 -7.86
N ILE A 287 -29.34 -0.29 -8.06
CA ILE A 287 -28.35 -0.20 -6.99
C ILE A 287 -28.29 1.22 -6.42
N THR A 288 -28.31 2.24 -7.28
CA THR A 288 -28.36 3.65 -6.87
C THR A 288 -29.59 3.91 -6.01
N LYS A 289 -30.77 3.42 -6.41
CA LYS A 289 -32.00 3.55 -5.63
C LYS A 289 -31.89 2.86 -4.26
N VAL A 290 -31.39 1.61 -4.22
CA VAL A 290 -31.20 0.87 -2.97
C VAL A 290 -30.29 1.64 -2.00
N ILE A 291 -29.16 2.15 -2.47
CA ILE A 291 -28.24 2.94 -1.65
C ILE A 291 -28.90 4.25 -1.20
N GLY A 292 -29.59 4.95 -2.10
CA GLY A 292 -30.27 6.21 -1.82
C GLY A 292 -31.36 6.08 -0.75
N ASP A 293 -32.16 5.03 -0.82
CA ASP A 293 -33.29 4.78 0.10
C ASP A 293 -32.85 4.26 1.49
N ASN A 294 -31.58 3.85 1.65
CA ASN A 294 -31.08 3.16 2.85
C ASN A 294 -29.79 3.79 3.38
N GLU A 295 -29.75 5.11 3.52
CA GLU A 295 -28.56 5.85 3.96
C GLU A 295 -28.07 5.48 5.38
N ASP A 296 -28.98 5.06 6.28
CA ASP A 296 -28.64 4.52 7.62
C ASP A 296 -27.69 3.30 7.54
N ILE A 297 -27.72 2.59 6.41
CA ILE A 297 -26.90 1.40 6.15
C ILE A 297 -25.69 1.80 5.31
N PHE A 298 -25.96 2.40 4.14
CA PHE A 298 -24.92 2.58 3.12
C PHE A 298 -24.15 3.89 3.22
N GLY A 299 -24.67 4.88 3.93
CA GLY A 299 -24.18 6.26 3.88
C GLY A 299 -24.14 6.81 2.44
N LYS A 300 -23.29 7.81 2.20
CA LYS A 300 -23.09 8.43 0.88
C LYS A 300 -21.68 8.21 0.35
N GLY A 301 -21.43 7.00 -0.16
CA GLY A 301 -20.13 6.57 -0.67
C GLY A 301 -19.97 6.73 -2.20
N VAL A 302 -19.00 5.99 -2.75
CA VAL A 302 -18.76 5.84 -4.19
C VAL A 302 -19.73 4.81 -4.78
N ILE A 303 -20.31 5.11 -5.94
CA ILE A 303 -20.93 4.10 -6.81
C ILE A 303 -20.08 4.05 -8.08
N GLN A 304 -19.23 3.02 -8.18
CA GLN A 304 -18.28 2.85 -9.28
C GLN A 304 -18.87 1.94 -10.35
N ILE A 305 -18.93 2.47 -11.56
CA ILE A 305 -19.29 1.73 -12.78
C ILE A 305 -17.98 1.21 -13.38
N ASP A 306 -17.80 -0.10 -13.33
CA ASP A 306 -16.62 -0.79 -13.86
C ASP A 306 -16.79 -1.16 -15.35
N ASP A 307 -15.93 -2.01 -15.90
CA ASP A 307 -15.88 -2.39 -17.32
C ASP A 307 -17.25 -2.84 -17.89
N GLY A 308 -17.53 -2.47 -19.14
CA GLY A 308 -18.69 -2.90 -19.93
C GLY A 308 -19.66 -1.81 -20.36
N TYR A 309 -19.46 -0.55 -19.97
CA TYR A 309 -20.31 0.58 -20.38
C TYR A 309 -19.83 1.26 -21.67
N GLN A 310 -18.55 1.12 -22.00
CA GLN A 310 -17.88 1.80 -23.10
C GLN A 310 -18.34 1.27 -24.46
N ARG A 311 -18.16 2.07 -25.50
CA ARG A 311 -18.37 1.63 -26.89
C ARG A 311 -17.24 0.71 -27.35
N MET A 312 -16.00 1.10 -27.06
CA MET A 312 -14.79 0.31 -27.34
C MET A 312 -13.60 0.90 -26.56
N ASP A 313 -12.50 0.16 -26.45
CA ASP A 313 -11.25 0.71 -25.91
C ASP A 313 -10.79 1.94 -26.71
N GLY A 314 -10.63 3.07 -26.00
CA GLY A 314 -10.33 4.38 -26.60
C GLY A 314 -11.56 5.29 -26.74
N ASP A 315 -12.77 4.73 -26.82
CA ASP A 315 -14.06 5.45 -26.77
C ASP A 315 -14.86 5.03 -25.54
N TRP A 316 -14.60 5.74 -24.43
CA TRP A 316 -15.23 5.56 -23.13
C TRP A 316 -16.59 6.26 -23.02
N SER A 317 -17.31 6.44 -24.13
CA SER A 317 -18.70 6.89 -24.13
C SER A 317 -19.68 5.71 -23.99
N ALA A 318 -20.95 6.01 -23.70
CA ALA A 318 -21.97 4.99 -23.48
C ALA A 318 -22.25 4.15 -24.74
N ASN A 319 -22.32 2.83 -24.56
CA ASN A 319 -22.93 1.89 -25.50
C ASN A 319 -24.46 1.79 -25.30
N ASP A 320 -25.10 0.92 -26.09
CA ASP A 320 -26.57 0.77 -26.12
C ASP A 320 -27.18 0.25 -24.81
N LYS A 321 -26.38 -0.32 -23.90
CA LYS A 321 -26.84 -0.73 -22.56
C LYS A 321 -27.08 0.46 -21.63
N PHE A 322 -26.62 1.65 -22.03
CA PHE A 322 -26.74 2.91 -21.31
C PHE A 322 -27.42 3.98 -22.18
N PRO A 323 -28.70 3.79 -22.58
CA PRO A 323 -29.39 4.65 -23.53
C PRO A 323 -29.48 6.12 -23.12
N SER A 324 -29.47 6.45 -21.82
CA SER A 324 -29.47 7.85 -21.36
C SER A 324 -28.08 8.49 -21.36
N GLY A 325 -27.04 7.71 -21.63
CA GLY A 325 -25.64 8.14 -21.59
C GLY A 325 -25.06 8.27 -20.18
N MET A 326 -23.73 8.20 -20.09
CA MET A 326 -23.02 8.16 -18.80
C MET A 326 -23.15 9.45 -17.97
N ALA A 327 -23.40 10.61 -18.59
CA ALA A 327 -23.61 11.86 -17.85
C ALA A 327 -24.91 11.84 -17.04
N ALA A 328 -25.99 11.26 -17.60
CA ALA A 328 -27.26 11.09 -16.90
C ALA A 328 -27.12 10.09 -15.75
N VAL A 329 -26.41 8.98 -15.97
CA VAL A 329 -26.11 7.99 -14.92
C VAL A 329 -25.34 8.65 -13.77
N ALA A 330 -24.26 9.37 -14.09
CA ALA A 330 -23.46 10.07 -13.09
C ALA A 330 -24.28 11.12 -12.33
N LYS A 331 -25.20 11.83 -13.01
CA LYS A 331 -26.11 12.78 -12.38
C LYS A 331 -27.03 12.09 -11.36
N ARG A 332 -27.66 10.96 -11.72
CA ARG A 332 -28.55 10.24 -10.79
C ARG A 332 -27.84 9.78 -9.51
N ILE A 333 -26.58 9.34 -9.63
CA ILE A 333 -25.76 9.00 -8.47
C ILE A 333 -25.48 10.24 -7.60
N ARG A 334 -25.17 11.39 -8.21
CA ARG A 334 -24.97 12.65 -7.47
C ARG A 334 -26.24 13.14 -6.79
N ASP A 335 -27.40 12.99 -7.43
CA ASP A 335 -28.68 13.47 -6.92
C ASP A 335 -29.05 12.80 -5.57
N ILE A 336 -28.57 11.58 -5.29
CA ILE A 336 -28.75 10.92 -3.99
C ILE A 336 -27.66 11.24 -2.96
N GLY A 337 -26.69 12.09 -3.32
CA GLY A 337 -25.54 12.50 -2.49
C GLY A 337 -24.29 11.62 -2.61
N CYS A 338 -24.29 10.59 -3.46
CA CYS A 338 -23.15 9.70 -3.67
C CYS A 338 -22.15 10.27 -4.69
N MET A 339 -20.89 9.79 -4.62
CA MET A 339 -19.86 10.12 -5.58
C MET A 339 -19.92 9.16 -6.79
N PRO A 340 -20.20 9.64 -8.02
CA PRO A 340 -20.15 8.80 -9.21
C PRO A 340 -18.71 8.45 -9.55
N GLY A 341 -18.43 7.15 -9.65
CA GLY A 341 -17.16 6.60 -10.07
C GLY A 341 -17.24 5.89 -11.42
N VAL A 342 -16.16 5.94 -12.19
CA VAL A 342 -16.04 5.21 -13.47
C VAL A 342 -14.66 4.59 -13.66
N TRP A 343 -14.63 3.41 -14.24
CA TRP A 343 -13.40 2.71 -14.64
C TRP A 343 -13.06 2.97 -16.10
N PHE A 344 -11.77 2.98 -16.43
CA PHE A 344 -11.30 2.84 -17.81
C PHE A 344 -9.82 2.44 -17.88
N ALA A 345 -9.42 1.97 -19.07
CA ALA A 345 -8.09 1.48 -19.39
C ALA A 345 -7.41 2.36 -20.46
N PRO A 346 -6.95 3.56 -20.11
CA PRO A 346 -6.71 4.63 -21.09
C PRO A 346 -5.56 4.36 -22.06
N LEU A 347 -4.61 3.47 -21.74
CA LEU A 347 -3.52 3.10 -22.64
C LEU A 347 -3.90 1.99 -23.64
N MET A 348 -5.00 1.28 -23.40
CA MET A 348 -5.49 0.25 -24.31
C MET A 348 -6.41 0.89 -25.34
N ILE A 349 -6.28 0.47 -26.59
CA ILE A 349 -7.06 1.03 -27.69
C ILE A 349 -7.45 -0.05 -28.70
N ASN A 350 -8.70 0.01 -29.15
CA ASN A 350 -9.23 -0.86 -30.18
C ASN A 350 -8.48 -0.61 -31.50
N PRO A 351 -8.05 -1.66 -32.24
CA PRO A 351 -7.29 -1.50 -33.49
C PRO A 351 -8.03 -0.71 -34.58
N ASP A 352 -9.37 -0.72 -34.56
CA ASP A 352 -10.22 -0.04 -35.54
C ASP A 352 -10.53 1.42 -35.17
N HIS A 353 -10.15 1.87 -33.98
CA HIS A 353 -10.40 3.22 -33.51
C HIS A 353 -9.75 4.26 -34.46
N PRO A 354 -10.47 5.30 -34.95
CA PRO A 354 -9.95 6.25 -35.94
C PRO A 354 -8.61 6.90 -35.57
N TRP A 355 -8.45 7.26 -34.29
CA TRP A 355 -7.20 7.82 -33.76
C TRP A 355 -5.97 6.95 -34.02
N VAL A 356 -6.11 5.61 -34.05
CA VAL A 356 -5.01 4.67 -34.36
C VAL A 356 -4.56 4.84 -35.81
N LYS A 357 -5.49 5.06 -36.74
CA LYS A 357 -5.19 5.24 -38.18
C LYS A 357 -4.56 6.61 -38.44
N GLU A 358 -5.00 7.62 -37.70
CA GLU A 358 -4.46 9.00 -37.77
C GLU A 358 -3.09 9.14 -37.10
N ASN A 359 -2.80 8.32 -36.07
CA ASN A 359 -1.60 8.42 -35.24
C ASN A 359 -0.84 7.08 -35.13
N PRO A 360 -0.44 6.44 -36.25
CA PRO A 360 0.18 5.12 -36.21
C PRO A 360 1.51 5.10 -35.44
N ASP A 361 2.29 6.18 -35.48
CA ASP A 361 3.56 6.31 -34.76
C ASP A 361 3.40 6.49 -33.24
N ALA A 362 2.20 6.84 -32.77
CA ALA A 362 1.88 6.97 -31.36
C ALA A 362 1.52 5.62 -30.71
N ILE A 363 1.48 4.54 -31.49
CA ILE A 363 1.24 3.18 -31.01
C ILE A 363 2.55 2.47 -30.72
N ARG A 364 2.59 1.66 -29.65
CA ARG A 364 3.80 0.92 -29.30
C ARG A 364 4.13 -0.15 -30.33
N ARG A 365 5.40 -0.16 -30.73
CA ARG A 365 6.01 -1.20 -31.56
C ARG A 365 6.40 -2.39 -30.68
N ASN A 366 6.20 -3.61 -31.17
CA ASN A 366 6.63 -4.85 -30.51
C ASN A 366 6.23 -4.98 -29.03
N ALA A 367 5.13 -4.33 -28.60
CA ALA A 367 4.41 -4.84 -27.45
C ALA A 367 4.09 -6.30 -27.77
N LYS A 368 4.15 -7.22 -26.80
CA LYS A 368 3.85 -8.66 -27.01
C LYS A 368 2.40 -8.93 -27.44
N GLY A 369 1.73 -7.96 -28.07
CA GLY A 369 0.34 -7.98 -28.45
C GLY A 369 -0.57 -8.26 -27.26
N ILE A 370 -1.84 -8.40 -27.56
CA ILE A 370 -2.82 -9.00 -26.68
C ILE A 370 -2.58 -10.51 -26.47
N ASP A 371 -1.60 -11.13 -27.15
CA ASP A 371 -1.27 -12.57 -27.06
C ASP A 371 -0.84 -13.01 -25.65
N SER A 372 -0.60 -12.05 -24.75
CA SER A 372 -0.32 -12.27 -23.33
C SER A 372 -1.41 -11.75 -22.38
N PHE A 373 -2.51 -11.20 -22.92
CA PHE A 373 -3.62 -10.66 -22.15
C PHE A 373 -4.53 -11.80 -21.70
N MET A 374 -4.62 -11.98 -20.38
CA MET A 374 -5.28 -13.13 -19.78
C MET A 374 -6.82 -13.01 -19.70
N ASN A 375 -7.44 -12.01 -20.35
CA ASN A 375 -8.90 -11.81 -20.24
C ASN A 375 -9.55 -11.11 -21.46
N PRO A 376 -9.44 -11.64 -22.69
CA PRO A 376 -10.10 -11.06 -23.85
C PRO A 376 -11.61 -11.01 -23.64
N ASN A 377 -12.23 -9.88 -23.97
CA ASN A 377 -13.69 -9.71 -23.94
C ASN A 377 -14.13 -8.89 -25.16
N ALA A 378 -15.44 -8.68 -25.34
CA ALA A 378 -15.97 -7.96 -26.51
C ALA A 378 -15.43 -6.51 -26.64
N PHE A 379 -14.99 -5.90 -25.54
CA PHE A 379 -14.42 -4.56 -25.51
C PHE A 379 -12.90 -4.55 -25.64
N HIS A 380 -12.24 -5.65 -25.28
CA HIS A 380 -10.81 -5.92 -25.40
C HIS A 380 -10.55 -7.00 -26.48
N PRO A 381 -10.82 -6.69 -27.76
CA PRO A 381 -10.80 -7.69 -28.82
C PRO A 381 -9.38 -8.15 -29.14
N ALA A 382 -9.27 -9.33 -29.76
CA ALA A 382 -8.03 -9.78 -30.37
C ALA A 382 -7.42 -8.66 -31.26
N GLY A 383 -6.16 -8.30 -31.01
CA GLY A 383 -5.49 -7.19 -31.71
C GLY A 383 -5.55 -5.82 -31.03
N ALA A 384 -6.12 -5.67 -29.82
CA ALA A 384 -6.02 -4.42 -29.05
C ALA A 384 -4.55 -3.96 -28.92
N LYS A 385 -4.35 -2.66 -29.12
CA LYS A 385 -3.03 -2.03 -29.15
C LYS A 385 -2.78 -1.23 -27.89
N TRP A 386 -1.52 -0.88 -27.68
CA TRP A 386 -1.09 -0.04 -26.55
C TRP A 386 -0.58 1.31 -27.06
N ILE A 387 -1.11 2.39 -26.50
CA ILE A 387 -0.66 3.75 -26.77
C ILE A 387 0.72 3.96 -26.13
N ASN A 388 1.65 4.60 -26.85
CA ASN A 388 2.91 5.07 -26.29
C ASN A 388 2.65 6.35 -25.47
N PRO A 389 2.69 6.30 -24.13
CA PRO A 389 2.31 7.46 -23.30
C PRO A 389 3.25 8.66 -23.45
N SER A 390 4.45 8.47 -24.00
CA SER A 390 5.42 9.54 -24.18
C SER A 390 5.19 10.38 -25.45
N HIS A 391 4.36 9.91 -26.39
CA HIS A 391 4.12 10.61 -27.66
C HIS A 391 3.23 11.86 -27.45
N PRO A 392 3.53 13.01 -28.08
CA PRO A 392 2.75 14.25 -27.89
C PRO A 392 1.26 14.10 -28.15
N GLU A 393 0.87 13.44 -29.25
CA GLU A 393 -0.55 13.20 -29.56
C GLU A 393 -1.22 12.23 -28.57
N SER A 394 -0.46 11.28 -28.02
CA SER A 394 -0.96 10.41 -26.95
C SER A 394 -1.27 11.20 -25.69
N LYS A 395 -0.39 12.13 -25.28
CA LYS A 395 -0.63 12.96 -24.09
C LYS A 395 -1.93 13.77 -24.22
N LYS A 396 -2.21 14.35 -25.40
CA LYS A 396 -3.47 15.06 -25.67
C LYS A 396 -4.68 14.12 -25.61
N PHE A 397 -4.59 12.95 -26.27
CA PHE A 397 -5.66 11.97 -26.29
C PHE A 397 -6.00 11.46 -24.88
N LEU A 398 -4.98 11.10 -24.10
CA LEU A 398 -5.10 10.63 -22.72
C LEU A 398 -5.69 11.70 -21.80
N ALA A 399 -5.22 12.96 -21.91
CA ALA A 399 -5.79 14.07 -21.16
C ALA A 399 -7.28 14.28 -21.49
N ASN A 400 -7.68 14.11 -22.75
CA ASN A 400 -9.09 14.23 -23.14
C ASN A 400 -9.96 13.12 -22.55
N ILE A 401 -9.49 11.87 -22.44
CA ILE A 401 -10.24 10.78 -21.79
C ILE A 401 -10.60 11.17 -20.35
N ILE A 402 -9.60 11.61 -19.58
CA ILE A 402 -9.81 12.02 -18.18
C ILE A 402 -10.71 13.27 -18.10
N GLY A 403 -10.45 14.26 -18.96
CA GLY A 403 -11.24 15.47 -19.04
C GLY A 403 -12.70 15.20 -19.40
N ASP A 404 -12.98 14.19 -20.24
CA ASP A 404 -14.33 13.78 -20.60
C ASP A 404 -15.09 13.17 -19.42
N ALA A 405 -14.44 12.27 -18.67
CA ALA A 405 -15.03 11.72 -17.44
C ALA A 405 -15.41 12.85 -16.46
N ARG A 406 -14.53 13.84 -16.28
CA ARG A 406 -14.81 15.02 -15.46
C ARG A 406 -15.98 15.84 -16.00
N ARG A 407 -16.05 16.11 -17.31
CA ARG A 407 -17.17 16.86 -17.94
C ARG A 407 -18.51 16.14 -17.80
N ARG A 408 -18.53 14.81 -17.83
CA ARG A 408 -19.73 13.99 -17.56
C ARG A 408 -20.11 13.98 -16.07
N GLY A 409 -19.26 14.54 -15.22
CA GLY A 409 -19.47 14.78 -13.80
C GLY A 409 -19.00 13.66 -12.88
N PHE A 410 -18.16 12.74 -13.35
CA PHE A 410 -17.55 11.76 -12.47
C PHE A 410 -16.64 12.46 -11.45
N GLY A 411 -16.76 12.09 -10.19
CA GLY A 411 -15.92 12.60 -9.08
C GLY A 411 -14.79 11.63 -8.71
N TYR A 412 -14.87 10.41 -9.23
CA TYR A 412 -13.93 9.33 -8.96
C TYR A 412 -13.61 8.58 -10.26
N ILE A 413 -12.33 8.25 -10.47
CA ILE A 413 -11.88 7.39 -11.56
C ILE A 413 -10.98 6.26 -11.05
N LYS A 414 -11.22 5.06 -11.58
CA LYS A 414 -10.32 3.91 -11.47
C LYS A 414 -9.61 3.72 -12.79
N ILE A 415 -8.29 3.91 -12.81
CA ILE A 415 -7.48 3.82 -14.02
C ILE A 415 -6.71 2.51 -14.01
N ASP A 416 -6.97 1.68 -15.02
CA ASP A 416 -6.41 0.33 -15.12
C ASP A 416 -5.46 0.18 -16.30
N PHE A 417 -4.76 -0.95 -16.36
CA PHE A 417 -3.95 -1.37 -17.50
C PHE A 417 -2.91 -0.34 -17.96
N ASN A 418 -2.30 0.43 -17.05
CA ASN A 418 -1.27 1.43 -17.42
C ASN A 418 0.14 0.83 -17.64
N GLY A 419 0.27 -0.37 -18.18
CA GLY A 419 1.59 -0.89 -18.55
C GLY A 419 2.19 0.01 -19.63
N ILE A 420 3.41 0.54 -19.49
CA ILE A 420 3.99 1.57 -20.38
C ILE A 420 5.04 1.09 -21.41
N GLY A 421 5.46 -0.17 -21.37
CA GLY A 421 6.52 -0.68 -22.25
C GLY A 421 7.91 -0.13 -21.87
N ARG A 422 8.85 -0.06 -22.83
CA ARG A 422 10.24 0.38 -22.63
C ARG A 422 10.80 1.29 -23.72
N GLN A 423 9.99 1.62 -24.73
CA GLN A 423 10.41 2.46 -25.85
C GLN A 423 9.63 3.77 -25.75
N PHE A 424 10.34 4.88 -25.66
CA PHE A 424 9.78 6.23 -25.49
C PHE A 424 10.30 7.15 -26.58
N VAL A 425 9.57 8.23 -26.85
CA VAL A 425 9.97 9.24 -27.85
C VAL A 425 11.31 9.87 -27.48
N ASP A 426 11.50 10.17 -26.19
CA ASP A 426 12.79 10.61 -25.66
C ASP A 426 13.58 9.38 -25.15
N PRO A 427 14.66 8.97 -25.85
CA PRO A 427 15.44 7.80 -25.48
C PRO A 427 16.31 8.03 -24.25
N THR A 428 16.40 9.25 -23.72
CA THR A 428 17.14 9.56 -22.49
C THR A 428 16.31 9.31 -21.22
N LYS A 429 15.00 9.06 -21.36
CA LYS A 429 14.09 8.84 -20.23
C LYS A 429 14.00 7.39 -19.83
N THR A 430 14.08 7.15 -18.52
CA THR A 430 13.82 5.82 -17.97
C THR A 430 12.33 5.50 -17.98
N ARG A 431 12.01 4.22 -17.76
CA ARG A 431 10.61 3.82 -17.64
C ARG A 431 9.91 4.47 -16.46
N LEU A 432 10.60 4.69 -15.34
CA LEU A 432 9.98 5.35 -14.18
C LEU A 432 9.63 6.80 -14.49
N GLN A 433 10.53 7.53 -15.16
CA GLN A 433 10.29 8.92 -15.57
C GLN A 433 9.09 9.02 -16.51
N ALA A 434 9.04 8.16 -17.55
CA ALA A 434 7.90 8.10 -18.46
C ALA A 434 6.58 7.72 -17.77
N PHE A 435 6.63 6.83 -16.77
CA PHE A 435 5.44 6.46 -15.99
C PHE A 435 4.92 7.62 -15.14
N ARG A 436 5.83 8.38 -14.53
CA ARG A 436 5.46 9.56 -13.74
C ARG A 436 4.85 10.65 -14.61
N GLU A 437 5.38 10.89 -15.80
CA GLU A 437 4.77 11.84 -16.76
C GLU A 437 3.37 11.43 -17.20
N LEU A 438 3.13 10.12 -17.35
CA LEU A 438 1.78 9.61 -17.63
C LEU A 438 0.79 9.97 -16.52
N TYR A 439 1.15 9.68 -15.27
CA TYR A 439 0.28 9.97 -14.13
C TYR A 439 0.16 11.46 -13.83
N GLN A 440 1.19 12.25 -14.14
CA GLN A 440 1.11 13.70 -14.15
C GLN A 440 0.05 14.17 -15.15
N THR A 441 0.07 13.66 -16.39
CA THR A 441 -0.94 13.97 -17.42
C THR A 441 -2.35 13.64 -16.93
N TYR A 442 -2.53 12.50 -16.25
CA TYR A 442 -3.82 12.14 -15.67
C TYR A 442 -4.26 13.11 -14.56
N ARG A 443 -3.37 13.43 -13.62
CA ARG A 443 -3.69 14.35 -12.51
C ARG A 443 -4.02 15.74 -13.02
N GLU A 444 -3.25 16.29 -13.96
CA GLU A 444 -3.51 17.61 -14.54
C GLU A 444 -4.89 17.66 -15.22
N ALA A 445 -5.27 16.62 -15.97
CA ALA A 445 -6.58 16.55 -16.61
C ALA A 445 -7.73 16.34 -15.62
N ALA A 446 -7.53 15.52 -14.58
CA ALA A 446 -8.50 15.26 -13.52
C ALA A 446 -8.74 16.50 -12.63
N GLY A 447 -7.72 17.34 -12.47
CA GLY A 447 -7.69 18.42 -11.50
C GLY A 447 -7.49 17.91 -10.06
N GLU A 448 -7.57 18.84 -9.11
CA GLU A 448 -7.28 18.55 -7.71
C GLU A 448 -8.42 17.85 -6.96
N GLU A 449 -9.67 18.03 -7.42
CA GLU A 449 -10.87 17.52 -6.72
C GLU A 449 -11.22 16.08 -7.07
N MET A 450 -10.95 15.66 -8.30
CA MET A 450 -11.33 14.32 -8.76
C MET A 450 -10.44 13.27 -8.08
N TYR A 451 -11.08 12.27 -7.49
CA TYR A 451 -10.41 11.18 -6.80
C TYR A 451 -9.86 10.18 -7.80
N ILE A 452 -8.56 9.90 -7.77
CA ILE A 452 -7.90 8.94 -8.67
C ILE A 452 -7.46 7.70 -7.91
N LEU A 453 -7.98 6.54 -8.34
CA LEU A 453 -7.49 5.22 -7.97
C LEU A 453 -6.62 4.65 -9.11
N SER A 454 -5.35 4.37 -8.82
CA SER A 454 -4.47 3.55 -9.68
C SER A 454 -4.76 2.07 -9.49
N CYS A 455 -5.14 1.35 -10.56
CA CYS A 455 -5.39 -0.10 -10.54
C CYS A 455 -4.33 -0.84 -11.36
N LEU A 456 -3.29 -1.39 -10.71
CA LEU A 456 -2.17 -2.05 -11.40
C LEU A 456 -1.83 -3.44 -10.84
N GLY A 457 -2.71 -3.99 -10.00
CA GLY A 457 -2.47 -5.28 -9.34
C GLY A 457 -1.35 -5.28 -8.29
N GLY A 458 -0.88 -4.10 -7.86
CA GLY A 458 0.17 -3.95 -6.86
C GLY A 458 0.70 -2.52 -6.72
N PRO A 459 1.53 -2.26 -5.70
CA PRO A 459 2.11 -0.95 -5.44
C PRO A 459 3.05 -0.54 -6.58
N GLU A 460 2.92 0.71 -7.04
CA GLU A 460 3.67 1.27 -8.16
C GLU A 460 4.17 2.68 -7.81
N ARG A 461 5.50 2.81 -7.70
CA ARG A 461 6.16 4.05 -7.28
C ARG A 461 5.97 5.20 -8.27
N GLY A 462 5.76 4.89 -9.55
CA GLY A 462 5.50 5.89 -10.57
C GLY A 462 4.17 6.65 -10.40
N ALA A 463 3.21 6.13 -9.65
CA ALA A 463 1.93 6.81 -9.39
C ALA A 463 1.98 7.77 -8.18
N ILE A 464 3.02 7.68 -7.35
CA ILE A 464 3.15 8.49 -6.13
C ILE A 464 3.19 9.97 -6.47
N GLY A 465 2.35 10.75 -5.78
CA GLY A 465 2.21 12.18 -5.97
C GLY A 465 1.14 12.59 -6.98
N TYR A 466 0.48 11.62 -7.63
CA TYR A 466 -0.55 11.89 -8.64
C TYR A 466 -1.88 11.20 -8.36
N VAL A 467 -1.94 10.25 -7.44
CA VAL A 467 -3.16 9.49 -7.10
C VAL A 467 -3.55 9.66 -5.64
N ASP A 468 -4.83 9.43 -5.35
CA ASP A 468 -5.37 9.49 -3.99
C ASP A 468 -5.46 8.08 -3.38
N ALA A 469 -5.65 7.06 -4.22
CA ALA A 469 -5.54 5.66 -3.85
C ALA A 469 -4.75 4.84 -4.86
N SER A 470 -4.22 3.70 -4.40
CA SER A 470 -3.67 2.68 -5.29
C SER A 470 -4.08 1.28 -4.85
N ARG A 471 -4.42 0.45 -5.84
CA ARG A 471 -4.59 -1.00 -5.72
C ARG A 471 -3.29 -1.60 -5.20
N ILE A 472 -3.36 -2.30 -4.07
CA ILE A 472 -2.16 -2.79 -3.37
C ILE A 472 -1.90 -4.29 -3.53
N ALA A 473 -2.82 -5.01 -4.17
CA ALA A 473 -2.77 -6.44 -4.45
C ALA A 473 -3.51 -6.78 -5.76
N MET A 474 -3.58 -8.06 -6.10
CA MET A 474 -4.41 -8.54 -7.21
C MET A 474 -5.91 -8.47 -6.89
N ASP A 475 -6.73 -8.72 -7.90
CA ASP A 475 -8.18 -8.91 -7.81
C ASP A 475 -8.62 -9.82 -6.65
N SER A 476 -9.62 -9.38 -5.90
CA SER A 476 -10.16 -10.09 -4.74
C SER A 476 -11.32 -11.01 -5.10
N HIS A 477 -11.14 -11.89 -6.09
CA HIS A 477 -12.17 -12.88 -6.43
C HIS A 477 -12.43 -13.81 -5.22
N PRO A 478 -13.69 -14.12 -4.85
CA PRO A 478 -13.98 -14.87 -3.63
C PRO A 478 -13.32 -16.25 -3.57
N ALA A 479 -13.11 -16.87 -4.72
CA ALA A 479 -12.46 -18.18 -4.84
C ALA A 479 -10.95 -18.16 -4.56
N HIS A 480 -10.31 -17.00 -4.50
CA HIS A 480 -8.85 -16.86 -4.53
C HIS A 480 -8.29 -15.85 -3.50
N PHE A 481 -8.95 -15.69 -2.35
CA PHE A 481 -8.54 -14.72 -1.35
C PHE A 481 -7.10 -14.89 -0.84
N GLN A 482 -6.61 -16.11 -0.68
CA GLN A 482 -5.31 -16.35 0.00
C GLN A 482 -4.15 -15.58 -0.65
N GLY A 483 -4.07 -15.59 -1.99
CA GLY A 483 -3.01 -14.89 -2.73
C GLY A 483 -3.11 -13.37 -2.62
N CYS A 484 -4.33 -12.84 -2.65
CA CYS A 484 -4.60 -11.42 -2.49
C CYS A 484 -4.33 -10.96 -1.04
N LEU A 485 -4.88 -11.67 -0.05
CA LEU A 485 -4.73 -11.41 1.38
C LEU A 485 -3.26 -11.31 1.81
N SER A 486 -2.42 -12.28 1.43
CA SER A 486 -0.99 -12.26 1.74
C SER A 486 -0.29 -11.01 1.19
N LYS A 487 -0.75 -10.50 0.04
CA LYS A 487 -0.20 -9.29 -0.54
C LYS A 487 -0.70 -8.04 0.19
N VAL A 488 -2.01 -7.92 0.42
CA VAL A 488 -2.64 -6.79 1.16
C VAL A 488 -2.00 -6.60 2.53
N LEU A 489 -1.80 -7.68 3.30
CA LEU A 489 -1.18 -7.62 4.62
C LEU A 489 0.24 -7.04 4.60
N ARG A 490 1.02 -7.31 3.55
CA ARG A 490 2.40 -6.82 3.43
C ARG A 490 2.48 -5.40 2.89
N THR A 491 1.50 -4.98 2.07
CA THR A 491 1.47 -3.66 1.44
C THR A 491 0.68 -2.61 2.24
N GLN A 492 0.18 -2.98 3.43
CA GLN A 492 -0.40 -2.05 4.41
C GLN A 492 0.49 -0.82 4.70
N ILE A 493 1.82 -0.97 4.58
CA ILE A 493 2.81 0.08 4.91
C ILE A 493 2.67 1.35 4.05
N PHE A 494 1.95 1.29 2.93
CA PHE A 494 1.79 2.43 2.02
C PHE A 494 0.59 3.34 2.35
N HIS A 495 -0.36 2.86 3.16
CA HIS A 495 -1.57 3.61 3.51
C HIS A 495 -1.22 4.89 4.29
N GLY A 496 -1.72 6.04 3.81
CA GLY A 496 -1.46 7.34 4.42
C GLY A 496 -0.02 7.84 4.24
N VAL A 497 0.80 7.15 3.43
CA VAL A 497 2.20 7.49 3.21
C VAL A 497 2.48 7.78 1.74
N TRP A 498 2.29 6.80 0.84
CA TRP A 498 2.52 6.99 -0.61
C TRP A 498 1.32 7.64 -1.29
N TRP A 499 0.13 7.39 -0.75
CA TRP A 499 -1.17 7.90 -1.16
C TRP A 499 -2.08 7.93 0.06
N SER A 500 -3.22 8.63 -0.02
CA SER A 500 -4.20 8.67 1.08
C SER A 500 -4.71 7.28 1.45
N ALA A 501 -5.12 6.48 0.46
CA ALA A 501 -5.86 5.24 0.70
C ALA A 501 -5.24 4.03 0.00
N ASN A 502 -5.00 2.96 0.76
CA ASN A 502 -4.77 1.65 0.14
C ASN A 502 -6.09 1.13 -0.44
N ASP A 503 -6.04 0.51 -1.61
CA ASP A 503 -7.19 -0.17 -2.19
C ASP A 503 -6.95 -1.69 -2.18
N PRO A 504 -7.50 -2.43 -1.20
CA PRO A 504 -7.43 -3.88 -1.16
C PRO A 504 -8.41 -4.55 -2.12
N ASP A 505 -9.10 -3.77 -2.97
CA ASP A 505 -10.24 -4.17 -3.78
C ASP A 505 -11.56 -4.21 -3.00
N VAL A 506 -12.43 -5.19 -3.26
CA VAL A 506 -13.75 -5.27 -2.65
C VAL A 506 -13.79 -6.33 -1.56
N SER A 507 -14.73 -6.18 -0.65
CA SER A 507 -15.22 -7.25 0.20
C SER A 507 -16.61 -7.71 -0.24
N TYR A 508 -17.12 -8.73 0.43
CA TYR A 508 -18.37 -9.41 0.09
C TYR A 508 -19.26 -9.47 1.32
N LEU A 509 -20.57 -9.60 1.13
CA LEU A 509 -21.51 -9.67 2.26
C LEU A 509 -21.48 -11.03 2.96
N ALA A 510 -21.04 -12.08 2.27
CA ALA A 510 -20.85 -13.42 2.82
C ALA A 510 -19.90 -14.25 1.94
N GLU A 511 -19.51 -15.42 2.44
CA GLU A 511 -18.75 -16.44 1.70
C GLU A 511 -19.50 -16.92 0.44
N LYS A 512 -20.84 -16.87 0.45
CA LYS A 512 -21.70 -17.23 -0.69
C LYS A 512 -23.05 -16.50 -0.61
N LEU A 513 -23.57 -16.07 -1.76
CA LEU A 513 -24.97 -15.68 -1.96
C LEU A 513 -25.57 -16.52 -3.10
N LYS A 514 -26.89 -16.67 -3.12
CA LYS A 514 -27.59 -17.31 -4.26
C LYS A 514 -27.68 -16.37 -5.46
N SER A 515 -27.77 -15.07 -5.19
CA SER A 515 -27.87 -14.02 -6.22
C SER A 515 -26.53 -13.60 -6.83
N ARG A 516 -25.40 -13.93 -6.18
CA ARG A 516 -24.07 -13.62 -6.70
C ARG A 516 -23.63 -14.65 -7.74
N ASN A 517 -23.24 -14.19 -8.92
CA ASN A 517 -22.85 -15.05 -10.05
C ASN A 517 -21.40 -15.58 -9.97
N LEU A 518 -20.65 -15.22 -8.95
CA LEU A 518 -19.29 -15.70 -8.73
C LEU A 518 -19.25 -16.92 -7.82
N GLU A 519 -18.18 -17.68 -7.97
CA GLU A 519 -17.86 -18.80 -7.08
C GLU A 519 -17.82 -18.35 -5.61
N PRO A 520 -18.17 -19.24 -4.67
CA PRO A 520 -18.07 -18.95 -3.25
C PRO A 520 -16.61 -18.89 -2.79
N THR A 521 -16.39 -18.50 -1.54
CA THR A 521 -15.10 -18.71 -0.87
C THR A 521 -14.95 -20.18 -0.48
N PRO A 522 -14.08 -20.98 -1.13
CA PRO A 522 -13.99 -22.42 -0.91
C PRO A 522 -13.50 -22.75 0.50
N GLU A 523 -12.73 -21.86 1.12
CA GLU A 523 -12.27 -22.00 2.51
C GLU A 523 -13.35 -21.71 3.56
N GLY A 524 -14.51 -21.20 3.13
CA GLY A 524 -15.69 -20.96 3.98
C GLY A 524 -15.65 -19.64 4.77
N VAL A 525 -16.55 -19.56 5.76
CA VAL A 525 -16.83 -18.34 6.53
C VAL A 525 -15.62 -17.78 7.28
N GLY A 526 -14.68 -18.63 7.70
CA GLY A 526 -13.46 -18.24 8.41
C GLY A 526 -12.53 -17.38 7.54
N MET A 527 -12.33 -17.79 6.28
CA MET A 527 -11.56 -17.00 5.31
C MET A 527 -12.29 -15.73 4.92
N TRP A 528 -13.61 -15.80 4.67
CA TRP A 528 -14.40 -14.60 4.36
C TRP A 528 -14.33 -13.56 5.49
N ARG A 529 -14.53 -13.97 6.75
CA ARG A 529 -14.40 -13.09 7.93
C ARG A 529 -13.00 -12.48 8.03
N THR A 530 -11.97 -13.27 7.73
CA THR A 530 -10.58 -12.81 7.70
C THR A 530 -10.37 -11.73 6.65
N TRP A 531 -10.80 -11.98 5.41
CA TRP A 531 -10.73 -11.02 4.31
C TRP A 531 -11.49 -9.73 4.65
N HIS A 532 -12.72 -9.87 5.13
CA HIS A 532 -13.59 -8.75 5.50
C HIS A 532 -12.99 -7.88 6.61
N SER A 533 -12.42 -8.53 7.63
CA SER A 533 -11.71 -7.83 8.72
C SER A 533 -10.48 -7.08 8.20
N VAL A 534 -9.71 -7.70 7.30
CA VAL A 534 -8.48 -7.08 6.76
C VAL A 534 -8.79 -5.91 5.84
N VAL A 535 -9.82 -5.99 4.98
CA VAL A 535 -10.28 -4.86 4.16
C VAL A 535 -10.66 -3.67 5.05
N ALA A 536 -11.36 -3.91 6.16
CA ALA A 536 -11.70 -2.85 7.11
C ALA A 536 -10.45 -2.26 7.80
N LEU A 537 -9.51 -3.10 8.22
CA LEU A 537 -8.38 -2.69 9.07
C LEU A 537 -7.20 -2.08 8.30
N VAL A 538 -6.95 -2.48 7.06
CA VAL A 538 -5.82 -1.97 6.25
C VAL A 538 -5.93 -0.48 5.95
N GLY A 539 -7.14 0.07 6.07
CA GLY A 539 -7.42 1.46 5.80
C GLY A 539 -7.46 1.76 4.30
N GLY A 540 -8.12 2.86 3.95
CA GLY A 540 -8.31 3.27 2.56
C GLY A 540 -9.68 2.89 2.01
N THR A 541 -9.76 2.11 0.93
CA THR A 541 -11.04 1.81 0.30
C THR A 541 -11.78 0.69 1.02
N ALA A 542 -13.08 0.88 1.25
CA ALA A 542 -14.00 -0.12 1.82
C ALA A 542 -15.18 -0.32 0.86
N MET A 543 -14.96 -1.10 -0.20
CA MET A 543 -15.93 -1.33 -1.26
C MET A 543 -16.57 -2.71 -1.15
N VAL A 544 -17.79 -2.88 -1.65
CA VAL A 544 -18.37 -4.20 -1.95
C VAL A 544 -18.79 -4.29 -3.41
N SER A 545 -19.03 -5.50 -3.91
CA SER A 545 -19.53 -5.72 -5.27
C SER A 545 -20.57 -6.84 -5.28
N GLU A 546 -21.67 -6.57 -4.59
CA GLU A 546 -22.76 -7.53 -4.37
C GLU A 546 -24.06 -7.00 -4.99
N PRO A 547 -24.99 -7.87 -5.44
CA PRO A 547 -26.30 -7.46 -5.96
C PRO A 547 -27.19 -6.97 -4.82
N LEU A 548 -26.96 -5.74 -4.35
CA LEU A 548 -27.57 -5.20 -3.13
C LEU A 548 -29.11 -5.16 -3.17
N ASP A 549 -29.72 -5.21 -4.35
CA ASP A 549 -31.17 -5.26 -4.55
C ASP A 549 -31.78 -6.66 -4.37
N ALA A 550 -30.96 -7.72 -4.33
CA ALA A 550 -31.40 -9.10 -4.17
C ALA A 550 -31.82 -9.45 -2.72
N PRO A 551 -32.87 -10.26 -2.50
CA PRO A 551 -33.39 -10.54 -1.15
C PRO A 551 -32.39 -11.15 -0.16
N ASP A 552 -31.51 -12.03 -0.61
CA ASP A 552 -30.47 -12.65 0.22
C ASP A 552 -29.36 -11.66 0.57
N ALA A 553 -29.00 -10.74 -0.34
CA ALA A 553 -28.08 -9.64 -0.04
C ALA A 553 -28.67 -8.67 1.01
N LYS A 554 -29.97 -8.36 0.95
CA LYS A 554 -30.66 -7.46 1.90
C LYS A 554 -30.54 -7.93 3.35
N GLN A 555 -30.60 -9.24 3.57
CA GLN A 555 -30.48 -9.84 4.90
C GLN A 555 -29.08 -9.65 5.50
N LEU A 556 -28.08 -9.36 4.67
CA LEU A 556 -26.66 -9.28 5.04
C LEU A 556 -26.07 -7.87 4.87
N TRP A 557 -26.89 -6.85 4.60
CA TRP A 557 -26.46 -5.45 4.52
C TRP A 557 -25.72 -4.94 5.76
N ARG A 558 -25.94 -5.58 6.91
CA ARG A 558 -25.14 -5.36 8.12
C ARG A 558 -23.64 -5.50 7.85
N ASN A 559 -23.23 -6.50 7.06
CA ASN A 559 -21.82 -6.77 6.78
C ASN A 559 -21.18 -5.67 5.93
N TYR A 560 -21.95 -4.95 5.11
CA TYR A 560 -21.46 -3.70 4.52
C TYR A 560 -21.15 -2.65 5.59
N SER A 561 -22.08 -2.48 6.52
CA SER A 561 -22.07 -1.35 7.44
C SER A 561 -20.99 -1.45 8.51
N ILE A 562 -20.65 -2.67 8.97
CA ILE A 562 -19.57 -2.90 9.97
C ILE A 562 -18.16 -2.62 9.44
N MET A 563 -18.00 -2.48 8.12
CA MET A 563 -16.75 -2.12 7.44
C MET A 563 -16.73 -0.64 7.02
N ARG A 564 -17.86 0.08 7.16
CA ARG A 564 -18.03 1.43 6.62
C ARG A 564 -17.77 2.52 7.67
N PRO A 565 -16.87 3.49 7.40
CA PRO A 565 -15.77 3.45 6.43
C PRO A 565 -14.67 2.52 6.95
N ALA A 566 -13.59 2.33 6.18
CA ALA A 566 -12.41 1.64 6.70
C ALA A 566 -11.92 2.25 8.04
N SER A 567 -11.16 1.46 8.80
CA SER A 567 -10.60 1.81 10.11
C SER A 567 -9.94 3.19 10.10
N ALA A 568 -10.25 4.01 11.11
CA ALA A 568 -9.57 5.30 11.32
C ALA A 568 -8.12 5.12 11.76
N GLU A 569 -7.79 3.96 12.32
CA GLU A 569 -6.44 3.60 12.74
C GLU A 569 -5.79 2.70 11.67
N PRO A 570 -4.58 3.05 11.19
CA PRO A 570 -3.88 2.23 10.20
C PRO A 570 -3.32 0.97 10.86
N ALA A 571 -3.88 -0.20 10.54
CA ALA A 571 -3.34 -1.46 11.02
C ALA A 571 -1.96 -1.75 10.45
N LYS A 572 -1.09 -2.32 11.30
CA LYS A 572 0.27 -2.75 10.98
C LYS A 572 0.40 -4.26 11.17
N LEU A 573 1.18 -4.87 10.28
CA LEU A 573 1.56 -6.27 10.41
C LEU A 573 2.80 -6.37 11.31
N LEU A 574 2.64 -6.84 12.55
CA LEU A 574 3.73 -6.90 13.53
C LEU A 574 4.80 -7.93 13.14
N THR A 575 4.42 -8.95 12.37
CA THR A 575 5.33 -10.01 11.93
C THR A 575 5.98 -9.74 10.56
N LEU A 576 5.83 -8.53 10.00
CA LEU A 576 6.38 -8.16 8.70
C LEU A 576 7.92 -8.30 8.69
N GLY A 577 8.42 -9.14 7.79
CA GLY A 577 9.86 -9.35 7.60
C GLY A 577 10.50 -10.38 8.54
N VAL A 578 9.81 -10.78 9.61
CA VAL A 578 10.33 -11.74 10.61
C VAL A 578 9.53 -13.06 10.66
N SER A 579 8.35 -13.10 10.04
CA SER A 579 7.60 -14.34 9.78
C SER A 579 7.14 -14.43 8.32
N ALA A 580 7.03 -15.65 7.81
CA ALA A 580 6.48 -15.94 6.49
C ALA A 580 4.94 -15.99 6.46
N ASN A 581 4.28 -16.03 7.62
CA ASN A 581 2.86 -16.39 7.73
C ASN A 581 1.90 -15.21 7.94
N ASN A 582 2.40 -13.97 8.10
CA ASN A 582 1.63 -12.73 8.24
C ASN A 582 0.51 -12.80 9.32
N GLU A 583 0.83 -13.27 10.51
CA GLU A 583 -0.13 -13.75 11.51
C GLU A 583 -0.78 -12.67 12.35
N ILE A 584 -0.09 -11.56 12.63
CA ILE A 584 -0.53 -10.58 13.63
C ILE A 584 -0.69 -9.21 12.98
N PHE A 585 -1.92 -8.85 12.66
CA PHE A 585 -2.26 -7.62 11.95
C PHE A 585 -3.27 -6.78 12.71
N GLY A 586 -2.92 -5.54 13.04
CA GLY A 586 -3.80 -4.70 13.85
C GLY A 586 -3.18 -3.38 14.27
N PHE A 587 -3.82 -2.68 15.20
CA PHE A 587 -3.38 -1.37 15.68
C PHE A 587 -3.56 -1.24 17.20
N ALA A 588 -2.85 -0.29 17.77
CA ALA A 588 -3.13 0.25 19.11
C ALA A 588 -3.66 1.68 18.95
N ALA A 589 -4.71 2.01 19.69
CA ALA A 589 -5.40 3.29 19.64
C ALA A 589 -5.29 4.00 20.98
N LYS A 590 -4.91 5.28 20.94
CA LYS A 590 -4.97 6.17 22.10
C LYS A 590 -6.26 6.97 22.07
N ARG A 591 -6.98 7.03 23.19
CA ARG A 591 -8.26 7.75 23.28
C ARG A 591 -8.43 8.45 24.62
N PRO A 592 -9.14 9.59 24.67
CA PRO A 592 -9.50 10.24 25.94
C PRO A 592 -10.23 9.30 26.91
N TYR A 593 -10.95 8.31 26.37
CA TYR A 593 -11.76 7.35 27.11
C TYR A 593 -11.08 6.01 27.41
N GLY A 594 -9.78 5.91 27.20
CA GLY A 594 -8.99 4.71 27.49
C GLY A 594 -8.35 4.12 26.24
N ASP A 595 -7.06 3.84 26.36
CA ASP A 595 -6.28 3.19 25.31
C ASP A 595 -6.71 1.75 25.14
N PHE A 596 -6.57 1.21 23.92
CA PHE A 596 -6.87 -0.19 23.62
C PHE A 596 -6.10 -0.61 22.37
N ALA A 597 -6.16 -1.90 22.03
CA ALA A 597 -5.66 -2.40 20.77
C ALA A 597 -6.63 -3.37 20.11
N VAL A 598 -6.56 -3.47 18.78
CA VAL A 598 -7.36 -4.37 17.96
C VAL A 598 -6.42 -5.16 17.06
N TYR A 599 -6.46 -6.49 17.17
CA TYR A 599 -5.61 -7.38 16.37
C TYR A 599 -6.41 -8.52 15.77
N ASN A 600 -6.16 -8.75 14.49
CA ASN A 600 -6.56 -9.95 13.78
C ASN A 600 -5.43 -10.99 13.86
N LEU A 601 -5.67 -12.08 14.57
CA LEU A 601 -4.74 -13.20 14.71
C LEU A 601 -5.08 -14.26 13.65
N TYR A 602 -4.31 -14.29 12.57
CA TYR A 602 -4.58 -15.04 11.34
C TYR A 602 -3.71 -16.29 11.20
N ASN A 603 -4.36 -17.43 10.99
CA ASN A 603 -3.70 -18.67 10.61
C ASN A 603 -3.69 -18.83 9.09
N SER A 604 -2.54 -18.59 8.45
CA SER A 604 -2.35 -18.75 7.00
C SER A 604 -2.06 -20.19 6.55
N THR A 605 -1.99 -21.14 7.48
CA THR A 605 -1.63 -22.53 7.20
C THR A 605 -2.86 -23.42 6.97
N LYS A 606 -2.60 -24.64 6.49
CA LYS A 606 -3.63 -25.67 6.24
C LYS A 606 -3.99 -26.51 7.47
N LYS A 607 -3.39 -26.23 8.63
CA LYS A 607 -3.61 -26.95 9.89
C LYS A 607 -3.98 -25.96 11.00
N PRO A 608 -4.72 -26.37 12.03
CA PRO A 608 -4.93 -25.52 13.20
C PRO A 608 -3.59 -25.07 13.80
N MET A 609 -3.52 -23.81 14.25
CA MET A 609 -2.30 -23.21 14.76
C MET A 609 -2.61 -22.34 16.00
N ASP A 610 -1.69 -22.36 16.97
CA ASP A 610 -1.71 -21.44 18.09
C ASP A 610 -1.00 -20.15 17.70
N ILE A 611 -1.61 -19.00 17.99
CA ILE A 611 -1.05 -17.68 17.67
C ILE A 611 -0.95 -16.87 18.94
N THR A 612 0.27 -16.48 19.30
CA THR A 612 0.53 -15.69 20.51
C THR A 612 0.80 -14.24 20.16
N LEU A 613 0.03 -13.33 20.76
CA LEU A 613 0.27 -11.89 20.76
C LEU A 613 1.04 -11.50 22.03
N ASP A 614 2.23 -10.94 21.86
CA ASP A 614 2.99 -10.29 22.93
C ASP A 614 2.56 -8.82 23.07
N PHE A 615 2.16 -8.41 24.27
CA PHE A 615 1.64 -7.06 24.51
C PHE A 615 2.69 -5.97 24.30
N SER A 616 3.97 -6.27 24.57
CA SER A 616 5.07 -5.34 24.34
C SER A 616 5.21 -4.97 22.86
N GLN A 617 5.02 -5.94 21.96
CA GLN A 617 5.00 -5.74 20.51
C GLN A 617 3.71 -5.06 20.04
N ALA A 618 2.61 -5.32 20.75
CA ALA A 618 1.28 -4.81 20.44
C ALA A 618 1.02 -3.37 20.91
N LYS A 619 2.03 -2.71 21.53
CA LYS A 619 1.91 -1.40 22.20
C LYS A 619 0.84 -1.37 23.31
N LEU A 620 0.65 -2.51 23.97
CA LEU A 620 -0.17 -2.64 25.18
C LEU A 620 0.74 -2.53 26.42
N PRO A 621 0.23 -2.03 27.56
CA PRO A 621 1.00 -1.88 28.78
C PRO A 621 1.40 -3.25 29.37
N SER A 622 2.66 -3.37 29.82
CA SER A 622 3.15 -4.57 30.53
C SER A 622 2.70 -4.58 31.99
N GLY A 623 2.48 -5.78 32.55
CA GLY A 623 1.98 -6.01 33.91
C GLY A 623 0.52 -5.62 34.11
N VAL A 624 -0.14 -5.05 33.09
CA VAL A 624 -1.52 -4.57 33.18
C VAL A 624 -2.49 -5.59 32.60
N LYS A 625 -3.46 -5.98 33.42
CA LYS A 625 -4.56 -6.86 33.03
C LYS A 625 -5.41 -6.19 31.94
N CYS A 626 -5.60 -6.89 30.82
CA CYS A 626 -6.42 -6.45 29.70
C CYS A 626 -7.64 -7.37 29.54
N ALA A 627 -8.81 -6.78 29.34
CA ALA A 627 -10.00 -7.48 28.88
C ALA A 627 -9.87 -7.81 27.38
N VAL A 628 -10.25 -9.04 27.00
CA VAL A 628 -10.23 -9.52 25.61
C VAL A 628 -11.66 -9.70 25.11
N PHE A 629 -11.99 -9.10 23.98
CA PHE A 629 -13.31 -9.18 23.34
C PHE A 629 -13.18 -9.68 21.90
N ASP A 630 -14.01 -10.66 21.49
CA ASP A 630 -14.05 -11.21 20.13
C ASP A 630 -15.22 -10.58 19.36
N PHE A 631 -14.91 -9.93 18.22
CA PHE A 631 -15.90 -9.24 17.41
C PHE A 631 -16.95 -10.19 16.82
N TRP A 632 -16.50 -11.33 16.26
CA TRP A 632 -17.36 -12.23 15.50
C TRP A 632 -18.23 -13.11 16.41
N ASP A 633 -17.72 -13.45 17.59
CA ASP A 633 -18.50 -14.10 18.64
C ASP A 633 -19.35 -13.10 19.46
N ASN A 634 -19.13 -11.78 19.27
CA ASN A 634 -19.76 -10.68 20.02
C ASN A 634 -19.75 -10.89 21.54
N ARG A 635 -18.60 -11.27 22.10
CA ARG A 635 -18.49 -11.64 23.52
C ARG A 635 -17.15 -11.29 24.14
N PHE A 636 -17.19 -11.09 25.45
CA PHE A 636 -16.02 -11.11 26.31
C PHE A 636 -15.44 -12.53 26.35
N VAL A 637 -14.13 -12.65 26.09
CA VAL A 637 -13.41 -13.92 26.04
C VAL A 637 -12.76 -14.24 27.38
N GLY A 638 -12.19 -13.22 28.04
CA GLY A 638 -11.44 -13.38 29.27
C GLY A 638 -10.46 -12.24 29.49
N PHE A 639 -9.54 -12.45 30.43
CA PHE A 639 -8.47 -11.52 30.73
C PHE A 639 -7.11 -12.08 30.33
N ALA A 640 -6.20 -11.20 29.97
CA ALA A 640 -4.81 -11.53 29.68
C ALA A 640 -3.88 -10.44 30.21
N THR A 641 -2.66 -10.84 30.58
CA THR A 641 -1.59 -9.94 31.05
C THR A 641 -0.31 -10.33 30.31
N ASP A 642 0.41 -9.34 29.78
CA ASP A 642 1.64 -9.44 28.98
C ASP A 642 1.56 -10.23 27.66
N LYS A 643 0.71 -11.25 27.56
CA LYS A 643 0.51 -12.04 26.35
C LYS A 643 -0.87 -12.66 26.27
N TYR A 644 -1.32 -12.95 25.06
CA TYR A 644 -2.53 -13.71 24.79
C TYR A 644 -2.28 -14.77 23.72
N CYS A 645 -2.70 -16.02 23.96
CA CYS A 645 -2.60 -17.10 22.98
C CYS A 645 -3.99 -17.48 22.46
N ALA A 646 -4.24 -17.26 21.17
CA ALA A 646 -5.38 -17.84 20.47
C ALA A 646 -5.06 -19.30 20.15
N VAL A 647 -5.68 -20.22 20.88
CA VAL A 647 -5.44 -21.66 20.76
C VAL A 647 -6.22 -22.26 19.59
N LYS A 648 -5.57 -23.09 18.78
CA LYS A 648 -6.14 -23.87 17.67
C LYS A 648 -6.98 -23.02 16.72
N VAL A 649 -6.46 -21.87 16.27
CA VAL A 649 -7.09 -21.08 15.22
C VAL A 649 -7.21 -21.94 13.97
N SER A 650 -8.43 -22.12 13.45
CA SER A 650 -8.70 -22.97 12.29
C SER A 650 -7.86 -22.56 11.07
N PRO A 651 -7.54 -23.51 10.17
CA PRO A 651 -6.88 -23.19 8.90
C PRO A 651 -7.55 -22.03 8.18
N LEU A 652 -6.73 -21.13 7.61
CA LEU A 652 -7.19 -20.04 6.74
C LEU A 652 -8.30 -19.17 7.39
N SER A 653 -8.22 -19.01 8.70
CA SER A 653 -9.20 -18.29 9.53
C SER A 653 -8.49 -17.38 10.53
N SER A 654 -9.23 -16.48 11.16
CA SER A 654 -8.66 -15.54 12.13
C SER A 654 -9.57 -15.27 13.33
N LYS A 655 -8.96 -14.70 14.37
CA LYS A 655 -9.63 -14.13 15.55
C LYS A 655 -9.43 -12.63 15.57
N LEU A 656 -10.50 -11.87 15.38
CA LEU A 656 -10.49 -10.40 15.47
C LEU A 656 -10.82 -9.98 16.90
N LEU A 657 -9.79 -9.54 17.63
CA LEU A 657 -9.84 -9.34 19.06
C LEU A 657 -9.53 -7.88 19.45
N ARG A 658 -10.26 -7.36 20.42
CA ARG A 658 -9.93 -6.11 21.13
C ARG A 658 -9.32 -6.43 22.49
N PHE A 659 -8.25 -5.71 22.84
CA PHE A 659 -7.54 -5.77 24.11
C PHE A 659 -7.67 -4.41 24.80
N THR A 660 -8.26 -4.36 25.98
CA THR A 660 -8.48 -3.11 26.72
C THR A 660 -7.92 -3.21 28.14
N PRO A 661 -6.93 -2.40 28.53
CA PRO A 661 -6.50 -2.27 29.92
C PRO A 661 -7.68 -2.01 30.86
N VAL A 662 -7.73 -2.72 31.98
CA VAL A 662 -8.77 -2.57 33.02
C VAL A 662 -8.20 -2.11 34.38
N ASP A 663 -7.03 -1.49 34.36
CA ASP A 663 -6.32 -0.91 35.51
C ASP A 663 -7.16 0.13 36.28
N ARG A 664 -8.04 0.86 35.59
CA ARG A 664 -8.93 1.85 36.23
C ARG A 664 -10.19 1.24 36.83
N ALA A 665 -10.42 -0.07 36.69
CA ALA A 665 -11.71 -0.63 37.08
C ALA A 665 -11.95 -0.61 38.59
N ASP A 666 -10.87 -0.65 39.39
CA ASP A 666 -10.92 -0.53 40.86
C ASP A 666 -11.43 0.85 41.31
N THR A 667 -11.43 1.86 40.43
CA THR A 667 -12.02 3.18 40.70
C THR A 667 -13.56 3.18 40.61
N GLY A 668 -14.18 2.04 40.26
CA GLY A 668 -15.62 1.92 40.05
C GLY A 668 -16.13 2.57 38.76
N SER A 669 -15.23 3.01 37.88
CA SER A 669 -15.54 3.63 36.59
C SER A 669 -15.78 2.55 35.51
N PRO A 670 -16.92 2.58 34.79
CA PRO A 670 -17.14 1.68 33.67
C PRO A 670 -16.11 1.88 32.55
N ILE A 671 -15.63 0.78 31.97
CA ILE A 671 -14.65 0.77 30.87
C ILE A 671 -15.26 0.07 29.66
N LEU A 672 -15.22 0.71 28.49
CA LEU A 672 -15.64 0.08 27.24
C LEU A 672 -14.59 -0.94 26.80
N ILE A 673 -14.96 -2.21 26.78
CA ILE A 673 -14.08 -3.34 26.43
C ILE A 673 -14.38 -3.95 25.07
N GLY A 674 -15.52 -3.64 24.45
CA GLY A 674 -15.92 -4.20 23.16
C GLY A 674 -16.98 -3.37 22.44
N SER A 675 -17.00 -3.45 21.11
CA SER A 675 -18.04 -2.88 20.25
C SER A 675 -18.29 -3.84 19.10
N ASN A 676 -19.57 -4.09 18.77
CA ASN A 676 -19.98 -4.85 17.59
C ASN A 676 -20.57 -3.94 16.50
N LEU A 677 -20.37 -2.63 16.59
CA LEU A 677 -20.87 -1.68 15.60
C LEU A 677 -19.93 -1.57 14.39
N HIS A 678 -18.62 -1.70 14.59
CA HIS A 678 -17.63 -1.61 13.51
C HIS A 678 -16.45 -2.57 13.76
N LEU A 679 -15.80 -3.06 12.70
CA LEU A 679 -14.68 -4.00 12.78
C LEU A 679 -13.45 -3.45 13.52
N SER A 680 -13.37 -2.13 13.67
CA SER A 680 -12.34 -1.45 14.48
C SER A 680 -12.66 -1.40 15.98
N MET A 681 -13.78 -1.98 16.40
CA MET A 681 -14.21 -2.16 17.80
C MET A 681 -14.02 -0.91 18.69
N GLY A 682 -14.50 0.26 18.28
CA GLY A 682 -14.49 1.50 19.05
C GLY A 682 -13.49 2.56 18.58
N ALA A 683 -12.70 2.27 17.53
CA ALA A 683 -11.76 3.25 16.98
C ALA A 683 -12.40 4.22 15.97
N THR A 684 -13.38 3.77 15.19
CA THR A 684 -13.99 4.53 14.08
C THR A 684 -15.40 5.00 14.42
N GLU A 685 -16.19 4.16 15.08
CA GLU A 685 -17.61 4.39 15.36
C GLU A 685 -17.90 5.18 16.64
N ILE A 686 -16.90 5.34 17.51
CA ILE A 686 -17.02 6.12 18.75
C ILE A 686 -16.25 7.41 18.58
N ARG A 687 -16.96 8.53 18.68
CA ARG A 687 -16.38 9.87 18.67
C ARG A 687 -15.77 10.20 20.02
N ASN A 688 -16.52 9.96 21.07
CA ASN A 688 -16.16 10.30 22.44
C ASN A 688 -16.90 9.40 23.44
N LEU A 689 -16.33 9.27 24.63
CA LEU A 689 -16.97 8.60 25.75
C LEU A 689 -16.54 9.32 27.04
N SER A 690 -17.50 9.84 27.79
CA SER A 690 -17.25 10.48 29.09
C SER A 690 -17.82 9.65 30.22
N VAL A 691 -17.04 9.49 31.27
CA VAL A 691 -17.42 8.75 32.48
C VAL A 691 -17.37 9.69 33.68
N THR A 692 -18.47 9.73 34.41
CA THR A 692 -18.58 10.40 35.71
C THR A 692 -18.90 9.36 36.79
N LYS A 693 -18.97 9.80 38.06
CA LYS A 693 -19.36 8.90 39.16
C LYS A 693 -20.72 8.25 38.94
N SER A 694 -21.68 8.89 38.27
CA SER A 694 -23.05 8.37 38.15
C SER A 694 -23.52 8.14 36.71
N LYS A 695 -22.74 8.54 35.70
CA LYS A 695 -23.16 8.47 34.29
C LYS A 695 -22.02 8.12 33.35
N VAL A 696 -22.36 7.39 32.28
CA VAL A 696 -21.54 7.22 31.08
C VAL A 696 -22.28 7.87 29.91
N THR A 697 -21.61 8.75 29.17
CA THR A 697 -22.15 9.34 27.92
C THR A 697 -21.27 8.91 26.77
N ILE A 698 -21.87 8.36 25.72
CA ILE A 698 -21.17 7.90 24.52
C ILE A 698 -21.68 8.71 23.34
N GLU A 699 -20.76 9.27 22.56
CA GLU A 699 -21.03 9.94 21.29
C GLU A 699 -20.56 9.05 20.14
N LEU A 700 -21.45 8.72 19.21
CA LEU A 700 -21.14 7.88 18.06
C LEU A 700 -20.86 8.72 16.82
N THR A 701 -20.11 8.15 15.88
CA THR A 701 -19.96 8.68 14.52
C THR A 701 -20.99 8.06 13.57
N ASN A 702 -20.97 8.43 12.30
CA ASN A 702 -21.77 7.79 11.24
C ASN A 702 -21.22 6.42 10.79
N ALA A 703 -20.11 5.97 11.36
CA ALA A 703 -19.46 4.72 11.01
C ALA A 703 -20.12 3.52 11.69
N GLY A 704 -20.00 2.36 11.07
CA GLY A 704 -20.53 1.13 11.60
C GLY A 704 -22.00 0.90 11.31
N ALA A 705 -22.49 -0.23 11.80
CA ALA A 705 -23.82 -0.72 11.54
C ALA A 705 -24.92 0.00 12.30
N LYS A 706 -26.11 -0.01 11.69
CA LYS A 706 -27.35 0.55 12.25
C LYS A 706 -27.69 -0.04 13.62
N ASP A 707 -27.49 -1.35 13.79
CA ASP A 707 -27.78 -2.09 15.01
C ASP A 707 -26.51 -2.79 15.52
N GLY A 708 -26.42 -3.11 16.81
CA GLY A 708 -25.28 -3.82 17.39
C GLY A 708 -25.21 -3.66 18.91
N SER A 709 -24.01 -3.72 19.47
CA SER A 709 -23.83 -3.58 20.92
C SER A 709 -22.50 -2.96 21.32
N LEU A 710 -22.48 -2.38 22.52
CA LEU A 710 -21.29 -1.94 23.24
C LEU A 710 -21.16 -2.79 24.51
N THR A 711 -19.95 -3.27 24.81
CA THR A 711 -19.69 -4.12 25.98
C THR A 711 -18.78 -3.39 26.95
N PHE A 712 -19.21 -3.31 28.20
CA PHE A 712 -18.52 -2.61 29.29
C PHE A 712 -18.06 -3.58 30.38
N TYR A 713 -16.88 -3.33 30.93
CA TYR A 713 -16.48 -3.81 32.24
C TYR A 713 -16.89 -2.79 33.30
N SER A 714 -17.73 -3.16 34.24
CA SER A 714 -18.17 -2.30 35.35
C SER A 714 -18.55 -3.12 36.57
N VAL A 715 -17.89 -2.83 37.70
CA VAL A 715 -18.23 -3.39 39.02
C VAL A 715 -19.58 -2.88 39.53
N ARG A 716 -20.06 -1.77 38.97
CA ARG A 716 -21.33 -1.14 39.29
C ARG A 716 -22.38 -1.41 38.21
N PRO A 717 -23.66 -1.62 38.57
CA PRO A 717 -24.70 -1.86 37.58
C PRO A 717 -24.89 -0.70 36.60
N LEU A 718 -25.10 -1.04 35.33
CA LEU A 718 -25.45 -0.08 34.28
C LEU A 718 -26.93 -0.16 33.96
N LYS A 719 -27.56 0.99 33.73
CA LYS A 719 -28.95 1.07 33.23
C LYS A 719 -29.03 2.15 32.14
N ALA A 720 -29.85 1.93 31.12
CA ALA A 720 -30.15 2.98 30.14
C ALA A 720 -30.81 4.18 30.85
N LEU A 721 -30.31 5.38 30.55
CA LEU A 721 -30.90 6.65 31.02
C LEU A 721 -31.56 7.42 29.87
N GLY A 722 -30.95 7.42 28.68
CA GLY A 722 -31.51 8.04 27.49
C GLY A 722 -30.64 7.82 26.27
N SER A 723 -31.19 8.09 25.08
CA SER A 723 -30.46 8.09 23.81
C SER A 723 -31.04 9.13 22.84
N ASN A 724 -30.23 9.56 21.88
CA ASN A 724 -30.61 10.45 20.79
C ASN A 724 -30.03 9.91 19.48
N GLY A 725 -30.78 9.98 18.39
CA GLY A 725 -30.36 9.47 17.07
C GLY A 725 -30.15 7.95 16.99
N CYS A 726 -30.49 7.20 18.05
CA CYS A 726 -30.46 5.75 18.14
C CYS A 726 -31.30 5.30 19.35
N ASN A 727 -31.54 3.99 19.46
CA ASN A 727 -32.28 3.37 20.57
C ASN A 727 -31.36 2.46 21.40
N VAL A 728 -31.45 2.53 22.73
CA VAL A 728 -30.91 1.48 23.61
C VAL A 728 -32.02 0.46 23.86
N THR A 729 -31.90 -0.72 23.26
CA THR A 729 -32.94 -1.75 23.32
C THR A 729 -32.87 -2.56 24.61
N SER A 730 -31.67 -2.84 25.11
CA SER A 730 -31.48 -3.48 26.42
C SER A 730 -30.11 -3.16 27.03
N VAL A 731 -30.01 -3.31 28.34
CA VAL A 731 -28.75 -3.33 29.09
C VAL A 731 -28.72 -4.61 29.90
N GLU A 732 -27.85 -5.54 29.52
CA GLU A 732 -27.85 -6.91 30.01
C GLU A 732 -26.55 -7.21 30.74
N LYS A 733 -26.66 -7.85 31.92
CA LYS A 733 -25.49 -8.42 32.61
C LYS A 733 -25.14 -9.75 31.95
N LYS A 734 -23.98 -9.85 31.32
CA LYS A 734 -23.51 -11.05 30.60
C LYS A 734 -22.50 -11.89 31.38
N GLY A 735 -22.11 -11.43 32.56
CA GLY A 735 -21.18 -12.12 33.44
C GLY A 735 -20.76 -11.22 34.60
N ASP A 736 -19.72 -11.63 35.32
CA ASP A 736 -19.18 -10.85 36.42
C ASP A 736 -18.59 -9.55 35.91
N ASN A 737 -19.24 -8.45 36.28
CA ASN A 737 -18.91 -7.09 35.88
C ASN A 737 -18.96 -6.84 34.37
N ILE A 738 -19.59 -7.72 33.58
CA ILE A 738 -19.74 -7.55 32.13
C ILE A 738 -21.16 -7.09 31.81
N TRP A 739 -21.28 -5.95 31.14
CA TRP A 739 -22.54 -5.33 30.77
C TRP A 739 -22.58 -5.09 29.26
N GLN A 740 -23.58 -5.64 28.60
CA GLN A 740 -23.82 -5.42 27.17
C GLN A 740 -24.97 -4.45 26.97
N VAL A 741 -24.71 -3.38 26.22
CA VAL A 741 -25.68 -2.34 25.85
C VAL A 741 -26.03 -2.57 24.39
N ASN A 742 -27.24 -3.06 24.13
CA ASN A 742 -27.73 -3.31 22.78
C ASN A 742 -28.33 -2.04 22.20
N ILE A 743 -27.97 -1.75 20.94
CA ILE A 743 -28.28 -0.50 20.24
C ILE A 743 -28.98 -0.85 18.93
N SER A 744 -30.04 -0.12 18.60
CA SER A 744 -30.70 -0.22 17.30
C SER A 744 -30.96 1.16 16.69
N ASP A 745 -31.36 1.16 15.42
CA ASP A 745 -31.90 2.32 14.71
C ASP A 745 -31.02 3.57 14.73
N ARG A 746 -29.70 3.38 14.67
CA ARG A 746 -28.76 4.48 14.51
C ARG A 746 -29.04 5.25 13.22
N LYS A 747 -29.18 6.56 13.33
CA LYS A 747 -29.54 7.47 12.23
C LYS A 747 -28.32 8.13 11.61
N TRP A 748 -28.10 7.88 10.32
CA TRP A 748 -26.99 8.47 9.58
C TRP A 748 -27.15 10.00 9.48
N ALA A 749 -26.03 10.72 9.54
CA ALA A 749 -25.96 12.19 9.53
C ALA A 749 -26.83 12.89 10.60
N LYS A 750 -27.14 12.18 11.68
CA LYS A 750 -27.72 12.75 12.90
C LYS A 750 -26.73 12.59 14.04
N GLU A 751 -26.82 13.50 15.00
CA GLU A 751 -26.12 13.33 16.27
C GLU A 751 -26.62 12.06 16.96
N GLN A 752 -25.69 11.20 17.39
CA GLN A 752 -25.98 9.93 18.02
C GLN A 752 -25.33 9.89 19.40
N THR A 753 -26.14 9.87 20.45
CA THR A 753 -25.66 9.85 21.83
C THR A 753 -26.38 8.80 22.66
N ILE A 754 -25.66 8.14 23.54
CA ILE A 754 -26.20 7.19 24.53
C ILE A 754 -25.79 7.63 25.91
N THR A 755 -26.73 7.68 26.85
CA THR A 755 -26.45 7.94 28.26
C THR A 755 -26.87 6.74 29.11
N LEU A 756 -25.94 6.25 29.94
CA LEU A 756 -26.14 5.19 30.90
C LEU A 756 -26.01 5.74 32.32
N LEU A 757 -26.88 5.29 33.22
CA LEU A 757 -26.75 5.47 34.66
C LEU A 757 -25.82 4.41 35.24
N VAL A 758 -24.89 4.82 36.09
CA VAL A 758 -24.02 3.94 36.89
C VAL A 758 -24.57 3.93 38.31
N LYS A 759 -25.05 2.76 38.76
CA LYS A 759 -25.73 2.61 40.05
C LYS A 759 -24.77 2.35 41.21
#